data_AF-B3PKZ2-F1
#
_entry.id   AF-B3PKZ2-F1
#
_cell.length_a   1.000
_cell.length_b   1.000
_cell.length_c   1.000
_cell.angle_alpha   90.00
_cell.angle_beta   90.00
_cell.angle_gamma   90.00
#
_symmetry.space_group_name_H-M   'P 1'
#
loop_
_entity.id
_entity.type
_entity.pdbx_description
1 polymer ?
#
loop_
_entity_poly.entity_id
_entity_poly.type
_entity_poly.pdbx_seq_one_letter_code
_entity_poly.pdbx_strand_id
1 'polypeptide(L)'
;MADIHCGSGASGPAICSDIEILSLLAKEDEQPTVTPPNAAPQQPEPKIKTLGGMRLRLRYIPPNLDGLEVKKVTWNIGYKGRYCNRYGVDTVGCITKEAGSDYEHQFSIPQLPNTTGDWSVYWEPVKDGQEEETDWSNWAGTQTADKGVAATMKAEYTIPVQGTGSSGVVTPVKLTKYFDQTFTFNTRELKPATGTEAPMKGSDVAMLEAMLWQLGISPQKGSNYQANSNAGLAGNRINSDRGGNRGHTQTCDGTDAKIRNIYSGGWDTCTAGKVAMEGMVRRFQGRHISAKEAGKFSRSGGKDSSGIVDNQTLKDLGGRWGEYYQVYSKYRNTQTLLAVDYVNPGDNTKVLIAKHPDADTWLSSAADLWQNGFNADAPATYTQAIHETVLELAGLDKAAKSRVDLLVAWKAREADSHWGSVSGRPFTGFRMTEGGADELGSMSYNQVQFHFRYSREPYKVHKNAGLNYFDPLDNLKGFIIHTSAKPTTADATGLNHPGPFYLVFNTSGQTKAHGTNGPKGYKNCTGSTCGAFKSLSASDDKYELLAKGIAMYNASPGSQSWPTILKNRPKGSCAPCEYSIDVRNSTDKFGLPYRQYIWKGGVEPDQIPVLDAGGQPEENPDGSIKMQSNPKAGQDWCFAYGEREWINGKNWTQVRTDAAPLDENGDIKSRIGNIACS
;
A
#
# COMPACT_ATOMS: atom_id res chain seq x y z
N MET A 1 21.03 28.64 -5.27
CA MET A 1 19.93 27.63 -5.21
C MET A 1 20.28 26.60 -4.14
N ALA A 2 19.54 26.52 -3.04
CA ALA A 2 19.78 25.49 -2.02
C ALA A 2 19.07 24.19 -2.43
N ASP A 3 19.84 23.19 -2.85
CA ASP A 3 19.35 21.84 -3.06
C ASP A 3 19.02 21.20 -1.70
N ILE A 4 17.82 20.63 -1.58
CA ILE A 4 17.56 19.58 -0.61
C ILE A 4 18.41 18.38 -1.07
N HIS A 5 19.66 18.31 -0.61
CA HIS A 5 20.53 17.16 -0.85
C HIS A 5 19.97 15.95 -0.08
N CYS A 6 19.10 15.17 -0.72
CA CYS A 6 18.95 13.76 -0.39
C CYS A 6 20.22 13.08 -0.94
N GLY A 7 21.26 12.98 -0.11
CA GLY A 7 22.64 12.73 -0.54
C GLY A 7 22.82 11.52 -1.46
N SER A 8 23.33 11.74 -2.67
CA SER A 8 23.87 10.68 -3.52
C SER A 8 25.27 10.30 -3.04
N GLY A 9 25.35 9.56 -1.94
CA GLY A 9 26.56 8.83 -1.55
C GLY A 9 26.53 7.43 -2.14
N ALA A 10 27.57 7.02 -2.85
CA ALA A 10 27.68 5.71 -3.48
C ALA A 10 27.74 4.57 -2.45
N SER A 11 26.58 4.14 -1.94
CA SER A 11 26.22 2.79 -1.44
C SER A 11 24.98 2.86 -0.52
N GLY A 12 23.82 3.23 -1.10
CA GLY A 12 22.52 3.11 -0.43
C GLY A 12 21.49 4.12 -0.93
N PRO A 13 20.19 3.78 -0.96
CA PRO A 13 19.15 4.71 -1.39
C PRO A 13 18.97 5.84 -0.36
N ALA A 14 19.13 7.08 -0.79
CA ALA A 14 18.83 8.27 0.03
C ALA A 14 17.31 8.38 0.26
N ILE A 15 16.87 8.05 1.47
CA ILE A 15 15.46 8.19 1.88
C ILE A 15 15.32 9.52 2.61
N CYS A 16 14.52 10.44 2.06
CA CYS A 16 14.22 11.73 2.67
C CYS A 16 13.16 11.56 3.80
N SER A 17 13.47 10.76 4.82
CA SER A 17 12.66 10.64 6.05
C SER A 17 12.93 11.78 7.04
N ASP A 18 14.13 12.35 6.95
CA ASP A 18 14.54 13.56 7.62
C ASP A 18 14.62 14.64 6.57
N ILE A 19 13.90 15.75 6.76
CA ILE A 19 14.30 16.97 6.07
C ILE A 19 15.51 17.50 6.82
N GLU A 20 16.68 17.06 6.37
CA GLU A 20 17.92 17.73 6.70
C GLU A 20 17.83 19.12 6.08
N ILE A 21 17.64 20.14 6.92
CA ILE A 21 17.85 21.53 6.50
C ILE A 21 19.37 21.72 6.42
N LEU A 22 19.99 21.06 5.44
CA LEU A 22 21.38 21.28 5.08
C LEU A 22 21.46 22.67 4.44
N SER A 23 22.09 23.58 5.16
CA SER A 23 22.45 24.93 4.74
C SER A 23 21.31 25.84 4.27
N LEU A 24 20.54 26.41 5.19
CA LEU A 24 19.85 27.70 4.95
C LEU A 24 20.71 28.92 5.35
N LEU A 25 21.99 28.70 5.71
CA LEU A 25 22.96 29.76 6.02
C LEU A 25 23.95 30.02 4.88
N ALA A 26 23.83 29.29 3.76
CA ALA A 26 24.54 29.60 2.53
C ALA A 26 23.62 30.46 1.64
N LYS A 27 24.17 31.61 1.24
CA LYS A 27 23.54 32.72 0.50
C LYS A 27 22.59 32.22 -0.59
N GLU A 28 21.34 32.67 -0.58
CA GLU A 28 20.53 32.64 -1.80
C GLU A 28 21.14 33.60 -2.82
N ASP A 29 21.36 33.10 -4.04
CA ASP A 29 21.63 33.92 -5.22
C ASP A 29 20.36 34.71 -5.59
N GLU A 30 20.00 35.70 -4.77
CA GLU A 30 19.33 36.87 -5.31
C GLU A 30 20.41 37.71 -5.98
N GLN A 31 20.29 37.91 -7.29
CA GLN A 31 21.14 38.88 -7.99
C GLN A 31 21.10 40.20 -7.22
N PRO A 32 22.25 40.78 -6.84
CA PRO A 32 22.26 42.04 -6.12
C PRO A 32 21.66 43.12 -7.02
N THR A 33 20.47 43.59 -6.67
CA THR A 33 19.97 44.88 -7.12
C THR A 33 20.96 45.94 -6.65
N VAL A 34 21.62 46.57 -7.62
CA VAL A 34 22.63 47.61 -7.41
C VAL A 34 22.00 48.73 -6.58
N THR A 35 22.32 48.76 -5.29
CA THR A 35 21.91 49.81 -4.36
C THR A 35 23.09 50.78 -4.20
N PRO A 36 22.89 52.11 -4.04
CA PRO A 36 23.96 53.11 -4.08
C PRO A 36 25.02 52.93 -2.97
N PRO A 37 26.24 53.50 -3.11
CA PRO A 37 27.46 53.05 -2.43
C PRO A 37 27.56 53.23 -0.91
N ASN A 38 26.49 53.57 -0.18
CA ASN A 38 26.58 53.96 1.24
C ASN A 38 25.58 53.29 2.20
N ALA A 39 24.94 52.20 1.79
CA ALA A 39 24.24 51.32 2.72
C ALA A 39 24.93 49.94 2.73
N ALA A 40 25.38 49.48 3.90
CA ALA A 40 25.75 48.07 4.04
C ALA A 40 24.56 47.23 3.57
N PRO A 41 24.73 46.25 2.66
CA PRO A 41 23.62 45.43 2.22
C PRO A 41 23.06 44.69 3.43
N GLN A 42 21.88 45.12 3.91
CA GLN A 42 21.10 44.35 4.86
C GLN A 42 20.71 43.06 4.15
N GLN A 43 21.41 41.98 4.44
CA GLN A 43 21.02 40.66 3.94
C GLN A 43 19.66 40.30 4.55
N PRO A 44 18.70 39.83 3.74
CA PRO A 44 17.41 39.41 4.28
C PRO A 44 17.60 38.24 5.25
N GLU A 45 16.93 38.31 6.39
CA GLU A 45 16.95 37.26 7.40
C GLU A 45 16.45 35.93 6.81
N PRO A 46 17.16 34.80 7.00
CA PRO A 46 16.74 33.50 6.48
C PRO A 46 15.32 33.13 6.93
N LYS A 47 14.47 32.69 5.99
CA LYS A 47 13.09 32.25 6.24
C LYS A 47 12.96 30.74 6.05
N ILE A 48 12.52 30.04 7.09
CA ILE A 48 12.27 28.60 7.09
C ILE A 48 10.77 28.36 6.98
N LYS A 49 10.30 27.89 5.83
CA LYS A 49 8.89 27.50 5.65
C LYS A 49 8.69 26.04 6.06
N THR A 50 7.71 25.78 6.92
CA THR A 50 7.37 24.44 7.42
C THR A 50 5.86 24.21 7.38
N LEU A 51 5.43 22.95 7.40
CA LEU A 51 4.01 22.57 7.47
C LEU A 51 3.40 22.72 8.88
N GLY A 52 4.24 22.97 9.89
CA GLY A 52 3.83 22.87 11.29
C GLY A 52 3.88 21.42 11.78
N GLY A 53 4.03 21.24 13.09
CA GLY A 53 4.05 19.96 13.79
C GLY A 53 5.17 18.96 13.45
N MET A 54 5.92 19.18 12.38
CA MET A 54 7.05 18.33 12.02
C MET A 54 8.26 18.63 12.90
N ARG A 55 8.95 17.55 13.31
CA ARG A 55 10.25 17.66 13.97
C ARG A 55 11.32 18.08 12.97
N LEU A 56 11.92 19.24 13.23
CA LEU A 56 12.94 19.85 12.40
C LEU A 56 14.32 19.51 12.95
N ARG A 57 15.24 19.04 12.11
CA ARG A 57 16.66 18.94 12.46
C ARG A 57 17.34 20.26 12.13
N LEU A 58 17.68 21.02 13.16
CA LEU A 58 18.43 22.26 13.06
C LEU A 58 19.91 21.95 13.26
N ARG A 59 20.74 22.25 12.27
CA ARG A 59 22.17 21.85 12.27
C ARG A 59 23.07 23.07 12.22
N TYR A 60 23.98 23.17 13.18
CA TYR A 60 25.14 24.04 13.07
C TYR A 60 26.27 23.31 12.36
N ILE A 61 26.80 23.91 11.29
CA ILE A 61 27.99 23.43 10.58
C ILE A 61 29.11 24.41 10.93
N PRO A 62 30.08 24.01 11.79
CA PRO A 62 31.18 24.89 12.13
C PRO A 62 32.04 25.19 10.89
N PRO A 63 32.71 26.36 10.84
CA PRO A 63 33.62 26.67 9.76
C PRO A 63 34.78 25.67 9.74
N ASN A 64 35.22 25.29 8.54
CA ASN A 64 36.32 24.35 8.37
C ASN A 64 37.67 25.05 8.65
N LEU A 65 38.04 25.13 9.92
CA LEU A 65 39.27 25.76 10.40
C LEU A 65 40.09 24.75 11.21
N ASP A 66 41.40 24.69 10.94
CA ASP A 66 42.30 23.75 11.62
C ASP A 66 42.33 23.99 13.14
N GLY A 67 42.16 22.91 13.89
CA GLY A 67 42.14 22.92 15.37
C GLY A 67 40.91 23.60 15.98
N LEU A 68 39.85 23.89 15.20
CA LEU A 68 38.60 24.40 15.72
C LEU A 68 37.94 23.40 16.67
N GLU A 69 37.56 23.88 17.85
CA GLU A 69 36.84 23.11 18.86
C GLU A 69 35.58 23.88 19.26
N VAL A 70 34.41 23.38 18.86
CA VAL A 70 33.13 23.96 19.30
C VAL A 70 32.91 23.61 20.77
N LYS A 71 32.63 24.62 21.60
CA LYS A 71 32.42 24.50 23.04
C LYS A 71 30.95 24.31 23.38
N LYS A 72 30.08 25.06 22.72
CA LYS A 72 28.62 24.95 22.89
C LYS A 72 27.88 25.59 21.74
N VAL A 73 26.64 25.16 21.57
CA VAL A 73 25.65 25.83 20.73
C VAL A 73 24.39 26.07 21.54
N THR A 74 23.85 27.27 21.45
CA THR A 74 22.64 27.71 22.11
C THR A 74 21.59 28.01 21.04
N TRP A 75 20.40 27.44 21.22
CA TRP A 75 19.24 27.64 20.38
C TRP A 75 18.18 28.39 21.18
N ASN A 76 17.56 29.39 20.57
CA ASN A 76 16.46 30.14 21.14
C ASN A 76 15.38 30.29 20.08
N ILE A 77 14.17 29.79 20.35
CA ILE A 77 13.06 29.83 19.41
C ILE A 77 11.89 30.53 20.09
N GLY A 78 11.33 31.54 19.44
CA GLY A 78 10.22 32.36 19.93
C GLY A 78 8.87 31.63 20.00
N TYR A 79 8.88 30.30 20.01
CA TYR A 79 7.69 29.46 20.18
C TYR A 79 8.01 28.29 21.10
N LYS A 80 7.04 27.91 21.94
CA LYS A 80 7.17 26.79 22.86
C LYS A 80 7.40 25.51 22.07
N GLY A 81 8.37 24.71 22.50
CA GLY A 81 8.70 23.48 21.78
C GLY A 81 9.62 22.53 22.51
N ARG A 82 9.72 21.30 21.99
CA ARG A 82 10.57 20.23 22.52
C ARG A 82 11.88 20.20 21.76
N TYR A 83 12.98 20.27 22.50
CA TYR A 83 14.34 20.08 22.01
C TYR A 83 14.80 18.66 22.32
N CYS A 84 15.10 17.89 21.28
CA CYS A 84 15.45 16.48 21.38
C CYS A 84 16.89 16.26 20.87
N ASN A 85 17.63 15.41 21.58
CA ASN A 85 19.00 15.04 21.23
C ASN A 85 19.11 13.64 20.58
N ARG A 86 17.97 12.99 20.34
CA ARG A 86 17.88 11.69 19.68
C ARG A 86 17.16 11.81 18.35
N TYR A 87 17.58 10.96 17.43
CA TYR A 87 16.84 10.69 16.21
C TYR A 87 15.52 10.02 16.54
N GLY A 88 14.42 10.46 15.92
CA GLY A 88 13.13 9.79 16.08
C GLY A 88 11.96 10.77 16.20
N VAL A 89 10.75 10.23 16.43
CA VAL A 89 9.56 10.99 16.89
C VAL A 89 9.23 10.70 18.35
N ASP A 90 9.98 9.83 19.02
CA ASP A 90 9.80 9.64 20.46
C ASP A 90 10.20 10.91 21.22
N THR A 91 9.59 11.11 22.37
CA THR A 91 9.88 12.24 23.26
C THR A 91 10.97 11.91 24.28
N VAL A 92 11.61 10.74 24.16
CA VAL A 92 12.58 10.25 25.13
C VAL A 92 13.87 11.05 25.00
N GLY A 93 14.23 11.77 26.07
CA GLY A 93 15.38 12.67 26.05
C GLY A 93 15.10 14.03 25.42
N CYS A 94 13.83 14.37 25.18
CA CYS A 94 13.42 15.72 24.82
C CYS A 94 13.24 16.60 26.06
N ILE A 95 13.53 17.89 25.91
CA ILE A 95 13.31 18.92 26.92
C ILE A 95 12.38 19.98 26.34
N THR A 96 11.23 20.18 26.98
CA THR A 96 10.31 21.27 26.62
C THR A 96 10.88 22.60 27.13
N LYS A 97 10.85 23.62 26.28
CA LYS A 97 11.25 24.99 26.62
C LYS A 97 10.15 25.96 26.23
N GLU A 98 9.94 26.95 27.09
CA GLU A 98 9.05 28.07 26.82
C GLU A 98 9.55 28.92 25.65
N ALA A 99 8.64 29.63 25.01
CA ALA A 99 8.98 30.55 23.92
C ALA A 99 10.07 31.54 24.35
N GLY A 100 11.10 31.69 23.52
CA GLY A 100 12.22 32.60 23.77
C GLY A 100 13.19 32.15 24.87
N SER A 101 13.10 30.90 25.34
CA SER A 101 14.06 30.33 26.29
C SER A 101 15.25 29.68 25.60
N ASP A 102 16.44 29.85 26.19
CA ASP A 102 17.67 29.22 25.69
C ASP A 102 17.68 27.70 25.95
N TYR A 103 18.05 26.97 24.90
CA TYR A 103 18.44 25.57 24.95
C TYR A 103 19.92 25.46 24.58
N GLU A 104 20.74 25.08 25.55
CA GLU A 104 22.18 24.89 25.36
C GLU A 104 22.49 23.40 25.24
N HIS A 105 23.31 23.03 24.25
CA HIS A 105 23.91 21.70 24.20
C HIS A 105 25.44 21.80 24.10
N GLN A 106 26.10 21.02 24.97
CA GLN A 106 27.56 21.03 25.17
C GLN A 106 28.24 19.75 24.66
N PHE A 107 27.50 18.85 24.03
CA PHE A 107 28.02 17.59 23.51
C PHE A 107 27.61 17.46 22.04
N SER A 108 28.57 17.06 21.20
CA SER A 108 28.26 16.54 19.86
C SER A 108 27.50 15.22 19.98
N ILE A 109 26.48 14.99 19.16
CA ILE A 109 25.87 13.66 19.04
C ILE A 109 27.00 12.68 18.62
N PRO A 110 27.18 11.52 19.28
CA PRO A 110 28.29 10.62 18.99
C PRO A 110 28.31 10.26 17.49
N GLN A 111 29.43 10.51 16.81
CA GLN A 111 29.61 10.13 15.40
C GLN A 111 30.62 8.99 15.24
N LEU A 112 30.47 8.31 14.10
CA LEU A 112 31.44 7.42 13.47
C LEU A 112 32.84 8.08 13.39
N PRO A 113 33.93 7.30 13.25
CA PRO A 113 35.29 7.84 13.29
C PRO A 113 35.55 8.89 12.19
N ASN A 114 36.20 10.02 12.55
CA ASN A 114 36.73 11.08 11.67
C ASN A 114 35.79 12.14 11.09
N THR A 115 34.77 12.58 11.83
CA THR A 115 33.96 13.75 11.45
C THR A 115 34.03 14.86 12.51
N THR A 116 34.09 16.12 12.05
CA THR A 116 33.81 17.30 12.89
C THR A 116 32.40 17.13 13.47
N GLY A 117 32.27 17.11 14.80
CA GLY A 117 31.07 16.62 15.51
C GLY A 117 29.72 17.16 15.01
N ASP A 118 28.66 16.34 15.16
CA ASP A 118 27.29 16.73 14.79
C ASP A 118 26.65 17.62 15.87
N TRP A 119 26.58 18.92 15.57
CA TRP A 119 25.96 19.95 16.41
C TRP A 119 24.49 20.21 16.00
N SER A 120 23.74 19.13 15.79
CA SER A 120 22.32 19.21 15.49
C SER A 120 21.46 19.19 16.76
N VAL A 121 20.34 19.91 16.72
CA VAL A 121 19.22 19.71 17.64
C VAL A 121 17.97 19.37 16.84
N TYR A 122 17.14 18.49 17.36
CA TYR A 122 15.81 18.27 16.83
C TYR A 122 14.83 19.13 17.60
N TRP A 123 14.00 19.90 16.89
CA TRP A 123 13.00 20.77 17.51
C TRP A 123 11.62 20.53 16.92
N GLU A 124 10.61 20.48 17.77
CA GLU A 124 9.21 20.43 17.32
C GLU A 124 8.31 21.36 18.16
N PRO A 125 7.34 22.02 17.52
CA PRO A 125 6.43 22.95 18.18
C PRO A 125 5.43 22.18 19.05
N VAL A 126 5.10 22.74 20.20
CA VAL A 126 4.15 22.14 21.15
C VAL A 126 3.03 23.12 21.45
N LYS A 127 1.82 22.60 21.62
CA LYS A 127 0.66 23.43 21.95
C LYS A 127 0.74 23.94 23.37
N ASP A 128 0.38 25.20 23.57
CA ASP A 128 0.28 25.76 24.90
C ASP A 128 -0.79 25.03 25.73
N GLY A 129 -0.47 24.73 26.98
CA GLY A 129 -1.31 23.92 27.87
C GLY A 129 -1.45 22.43 27.53
N GLN A 130 -0.84 21.93 26.44
CA GLN A 130 -0.87 20.51 26.05
C GLN A 130 0.54 20.02 25.69
N GLU A 131 1.41 19.90 26.69
CA GLU A 131 2.85 19.69 26.47
C GLU A 131 3.23 18.37 25.78
N GLU A 132 2.32 17.40 25.83
CA GLU A 132 2.45 16.11 25.16
C GLU A 132 2.07 16.19 23.66
N GLU A 133 1.29 17.19 23.25
CA GLU A 133 0.79 17.35 21.89
C GLU A 133 1.68 18.24 21.02
N THR A 134 2.13 17.68 19.90
CA THR A 134 2.82 18.45 18.85
C THR A 134 1.85 19.36 18.11
N ASP A 135 2.24 20.61 17.88
CA ASP A 135 1.38 21.61 17.23
C ASP A 135 1.47 21.57 15.70
N TRP A 136 0.56 20.81 15.08
CA TRP A 136 0.38 20.70 13.64
C TRP A 136 -0.42 21.86 13.01
N SER A 137 -0.72 22.93 13.75
CA SER A 137 -1.41 24.10 13.19
C SER A 137 -0.46 25.04 12.44
N ASN A 138 -1.02 26.08 11.82
CA ASN A 138 -0.26 27.20 11.27
C ASN A 138 0.26 28.18 12.36
N TRP A 139 0.90 27.65 13.41
CA TRP A 139 1.34 28.41 14.58
C TRP A 139 2.31 29.57 14.30
N ALA A 140 3.19 29.43 13.31
CA ALA A 140 4.12 30.48 12.89
C ALA A 140 3.51 31.50 11.89
N GLY A 141 2.22 31.39 11.56
CA GLY A 141 1.54 32.22 10.57
C GLY A 141 0.43 33.13 11.12
N THR A 142 -0.06 32.90 12.35
CA THR A 142 -1.26 33.58 12.88
C THR A 142 -1.00 34.74 13.84
N GLN A 143 0.23 34.98 14.30
CA GLN A 143 0.53 36.08 15.24
C GLN A 143 0.60 37.49 14.60
N THR A 144 -0.22 37.78 13.57
CA THR A 144 -0.47 39.09 12.91
C THR A 144 0.36 39.50 11.67
N ALA A 145 0.27 38.67 10.61
CA ALA A 145 0.71 38.91 9.22
C ALA A 145 2.24 38.92 8.97
N ASP A 146 2.72 37.79 8.44
CA ASP A 146 4.00 37.57 7.72
C ASP A 146 5.33 37.67 8.47
N LYS A 147 5.35 38.03 9.76
CA LYS A 147 6.62 38.13 10.52
C LYS A 147 7.26 36.80 10.92
N GLY A 148 6.48 35.72 10.97
CA GLY A 148 6.99 34.41 11.40
C GLY A 148 7.35 34.35 12.88
N VAL A 149 7.91 33.23 13.32
CA VAL A 149 8.50 33.05 14.66
C VAL A 149 10.00 33.25 14.55
N ALA A 150 10.52 34.27 15.24
CA ALA A 150 11.95 34.51 15.32
C ALA A 150 12.67 33.40 16.08
N ALA A 151 13.87 33.07 15.61
CA ALA A 151 14.77 32.12 16.23
C ALA A 151 16.21 32.59 16.09
N THR A 152 17.04 32.24 17.07
CA THR A 152 18.47 32.55 17.04
C THR A 152 19.29 31.31 17.39
N MET A 153 20.47 31.22 16.77
CA MET A 153 21.47 30.21 17.05
C MET A 153 22.79 30.89 17.34
N LYS A 154 23.38 30.54 18.48
CA LYS A 154 24.68 31.06 18.92
C LYS A 154 25.64 29.91 19.13
N ALA A 155 26.81 29.97 18.51
CA ALA A 155 27.86 28.98 18.73
C ALA A 155 29.10 29.63 19.33
N GLU A 156 29.66 29.00 20.35
CA GLU A 156 30.97 29.34 20.92
C GLU A 156 31.98 28.29 20.49
N TYR A 157 33.11 28.72 19.92
CA TYR A 157 34.17 27.83 19.49
C TYR A 157 35.55 28.43 19.74
N THR A 158 36.56 27.59 19.91
CA THR A 158 37.95 28.02 20.07
C THR A 158 38.76 27.63 18.85
N ILE A 159 39.66 28.51 18.40
CA ILE A 159 40.64 28.23 17.34
C ILE A 159 42.06 28.44 17.88
N PRO A 160 43.05 27.64 17.45
CA PRO A 160 44.44 27.90 17.77
C PRO A 160 44.92 29.13 16.99
N VAL A 161 45.52 30.08 17.69
CA VAL A 161 46.24 31.20 17.11
C VAL A 161 47.68 31.19 17.62
N GLN A 162 48.63 31.60 16.78
CA GLN A 162 50.01 31.80 17.22
C GLN A 162 50.05 33.03 18.13
N GLY A 163 50.29 32.80 19.42
CA GLY A 163 50.55 33.87 20.38
C GLY A 163 52.05 34.00 20.62
N THR A 164 52.59 35.21 20.55
CA THR A 164 53.96 35.50 20.99
C THR A 164 53.91 35.84 22.48
N GLY A 165 54.47 34.98 23.32
CA GLY A 165 54.64 35.30 24.74
C GLY A 165 55.64 36.43 24.96
N SER A 166 55.66 37.01 26.17
CA SER A 166 56.63 38.03 26.60
C SER A 166 58.11 37.59 26.55
N SER A 167 58.37 36.30 26.35
CA SER A 167 59.70 35.69 26.16
C SER A 167 60.08 35.44 24.69
N GLY A 168 59.25 35.80 23.71
CA GLY A 168 59.48 35.53 22.29
C GLY A 168 59.18 34.09 21.84
N VAL A 169 58.74 33.22 22.76
CA VAL A 169 58.31 31.85 22.45
C VAL A 169 56.91 31.87 21.82
N VAL A 170 56.75 31.23 20.67
CA VAL A 170 55.44 31.04 20.00
C VAL A 170 54.74 29.87 20.68
N THR A 171 53.68 30.15 21.44
CA THR A 171 52.86 29.14 22.09
C THR A 171 51.46 29.16 21.45
N PRO A 172 50.83 28.01 21.15
CA PRO A 172 49.46 27.98 20.67
C PRO A 172 48.54 28.54 21.76
N VAL A 173 47.87 29.66 21.49
CA VAL A 173 46.83 30.23 22.36
C VAL A 173 45.48 29.87 21.75
N LYS A 174 44.52 29.43 22.57
CA LYS A 174 43.15 29.21 22.12
C LYS A 174 42.39 30.52 22.18
N LEU A 175 41.94 31.02 21.03
CA LEU A 175 41.11 32.21 20.93
C LEU A 175 39.63 31.78 20.85
N THR A 176 38.81 32.25 21.80
CA THR A 176 37.36 32.06 21.76
C THR A 176 36.72 32.98 20.71
N LYS A 177 35.83 32.43 19.92
CA LYS A 177 35.03 33.10 18.90
C LYS A 177 33.55 32.75 19.08
N TYR A 178 32.71 33.66 18.62
CA TYR A 178 31.26 33.52 18.66
C TYR A 178 30.70 33.62 17.25
N PHE A 179 29.73 32.78 16.95
CA PHE A 179 28.87 32.87 15.77
C PHE A 179 27.44 33.13 16.26
N ASP A 180 26.74 34.05 15.62
CA ASP A 180 25.34 34.36 15.91
C ASP A 180 24.58 34.43 14.58
N GLN A 181 23.40 33.82 14.54
CA GLN A 181 22.54 33.77 13.39
C GLN A 181 21.10 33.88 13.84
N THR A 182 20.37 34.83 13.26
CA THR A 182 18.92 34.92 13.39
C THR A 182 18.24 34.34 12.14
N PHE A 183 17.06 33.78 12.32
CA PHE A 183 16.20 33.26 11.25
C PHE A 183 14.74 33.24 11.71
N THR A 184 13.82 33.09 10.77
CA THR A 184 12.38 33.05 11.07
C THR A 184 11.74 31.76 10.59
N PHE A 185 10.84 31.19 11.38
CA PHE A 185 9.94 30.13 10.95
C PHE A 185 8.64 30.71 10.41
N ASN A 186 8.13 30.14 9.33
CA ASN A 186 6.82 30.48 8.78
C ASN A 186 6.03 29.21 8.48
N THR A 187 4.76 29.22 8.87
CA THR A 187 3.75 28.25 8.45
C THR A 187 2.65 29.01 7.72
N ARG A 188 1.97 28.34 6.79
CA ARG A 188 0.90 28.95 6.00
C ARG A 188 0.02 27.86 5.39
N GLU A 189 -1.23 28.22 5.13
CA GLU A 189 -2.12 27.38 4.34
C GLU A 189 -1.57 27.26 2.90
N LEU A 190 -1.38 26.01 2.44
CA LEU A 190 -0.97 25.74 1.07
C LEU A 190 -2.20 25.47 0.20
N LYS A 191 -2.29 26.11 -0.96
CA LYS A 191 -3.46 26.02 -1.84
C LYS A 191 -3.08 26.13 -3.32
N PRO A 192 -3.93 25.60 -4.24
CA PRO A 192 -3.75 25.84 -5.66
C PRO A 192 -3.83 27.34 -5.97
N ALA A 193 -3.05 27.78 -6.95
CA ALA A 193 -3.16 29.14 -7.47
C ALA A 193 -4.53 29.36 -8.13
N THR A 194 -5.13 30.54 -7.92
CA THR A 194 -6.40 30.90 -8.55
C THR A 194 -6.21 31.99 -9.61
N GLY A 195 -6.79 31.81 -10.79
CA GLY A 195 -6.69 32.77 -11.88
C GLY A 195 -5.24 33.02 -12.34
N THR A 196 -4.75 34.25 -12.15
CA THR A 196 -3.41 34.70 -12.56
C THR A 196 -2.37 34.65 -11.44
N GLU A 197 -2.72 34.14 -10.26
CA GLU A 197 -1.79 34.02 -9.13
C GLU A 197 -0.63 33.08 -9.46
N ALA A 198 0.57 33.42 -8.99
CA ALA A 198 1.71 32.50 -9.10
C ALA A 198 1.53 31.32 -8.12
N PRO A 199 1.86 30.08 -8.53
CA PRO A 199 1.86 28.93 -7.63
C PRO A 199 2.73 29.15 -6.39
N MET A 200 2.24 28.69 -5.23
CA MET A 200 3.01 28.75 -3.99
C MET A 200 4.30 27.92 -4.09
N LYS A 201 5.40 28.45 -3.55
CA LYS A 201 6.71 27.76 -3.54
C LYS A 201 7.42 27.83 -2.20
N GLY A 202 8.16 26.78 -1.85
CA GLY A 202 8.97 26.75 -0.63
C GLY A 202 9.29 25.35 -0.11
N SER A 203 10.08 25.29 0.97
CA SER A 203 10.43 24.06 1.68
C SER A 203 9.19 23.34 2.23
N ASP A 204 8.20 24.07 2.73
CA ASP A 204 6.88 23.56 3.15
C ASP A 204 6.20 22.72 2.06
N VAL A 205 6.21 23.18 0.81
CA VAL A 205 5.63 22.45 -0.32
C VAL A 205 6.43 21.20 -0.65
N ALA A 206 7.77 21.29 -0.64
CA ALA A 206 8.63 20.12 -0.87
C ALA A 206 8.48 19.05 0.23
N MET A 207 8.30 19.49 1.48
CA MET A 207 8.03 18.63 2.62
C MET A 207 6.70 17.90 2.44
N LEU A 208 5.64 18.62 2.07
CA LEU A 208 4.32 18.05 1.82
C LEU A 208 4.38 16.96 0.75
N GLU A 209 5.05 17.26 -0.36
CA GLU A 209 5.26 16.32 -1.46
C GLU A 209 5.94 15.05 -0.98
N ALA A 210 7.04 15.18 -0.23
CA ALA A 210 7.79 14.04 0.28
C ALA A 210 6.95 13.20 1.24
N MET A 211 6.22 13.82 2.16
CA MET A 211 5.37 13.11 3.12
C MET A 211 4.25 12.35 2.42
N LEU A 212 3.47 13.04 1.59
CA LEU A 212 2.37 12.42 0.86
C LEU A 212 2.88 11.29 -0.06
N TRP A 213 4.02 11.51 -0.72
CA TRP A 213 4.64 10.49 -1.55
C TRP A 213 5.01 9.24 -0.76
N GLN A 214 5.65 9.39 0.40
CA GLN A 214 6.03 8.26 1.25
C GLN A 214 4.82 7.54 1.86
N LEU A 215 3.75 8.28 2.16
CA LEU A 215 2.48 7.70 2.57
C LEU A 215 1.76 6.93 1.45
N GLY A 216 2.34 6.86 0.24
CA GLY A 216 1.79 6.12 -0.90
C GLY A 216 0.96 6.98 -1.84
N ILE A 217 0.69 8.25 -1.52
CA ILE A 217 -0.15 9.12 -2.34
C ILE A 217 0.55 9.48 -3.65
N SER A 218 0.03 9.03 -4.79
CA SER A 218 0.55 9.44 -6.09
C SER A 218 0.14 10.87 -6.46
N PRO A 219 0.99 11.63 -7.19
CA PRO A 219 0.59 12.87 -7.84
C PRO A 219 -0.05 12.65 -9.21
N GLN A 220 0.05 11.45 -9.79
CA GLN A 220 -0.33 11.17 -11.18
C GLN A 220 -1.84 10.94 -11.33
N LYS A 221 -2.51 11.59 -12.28
CA LYS A 221 -3.94 11.36 -12.55
C LYS A 221 -4.20 10.08 -13.33
N GLY A 222 -5.21 9.30 -12.94
CA GLY A 222 -5.63 8.09 -13.65
C GLY A 222 -6.42 8.37 -14.93
N SER A 223 -6.43 7.41 -15.87
CA SER A 223 -7.18 7.48 -17.13
C SER A 223 -8.68 7.22 -17.00
N ASN A 224 -9.10 6.35 -16.08
CA ASN A 224 -10.48 6.11 -15.70
C ASN A 224 -10.48 5.28 -14.39
N TYR A 225 -11.36 5.58 -13.43
CA TYR A 225 -11.38 4.88 -12.13
C TYR A 225 -11.96 3.46 -12.22
N GLN A 226 -12.78 3.17 -13.24
CA GLN A 226 -13.45 1.87 -13.40
C GLN A 226 -12.65 0.86 -14.23
N ALA A 227 -11.64 1.33 -14.98
CA ALA A 227 -10.86 0.52 -15.90
C ALA A 227 -9.38 0.74 -15.61
N ASN A 228 -8.86 0.03 -14.59
CA ASN A 228 -7.42 -0.06 -14.29
C ASN A 228 -6.73 1.32 -14.29
N SER A 229 -7.11 2.17 -13.33
CA SER A 229 -6.47 3.48 -13.15
C SER A 229 -4.96 3.30 -13.09
N ASN A 230 -4.25 3.90 -14.03
CA ASN A 230 -2.78 3.88 -14.04
C ASN A 230 -2.16 4.91 -13.08
N ALA A 231 -2.97 5.58 -12.25
CA ALA A 231 -2.48 6.41 -11.18
C ALA A 231 -1.65 5.54 -10.23
N GLY A 232 -0.38 5.91 -10.00
CA GLY A 232 0.47 5.21 -9.03
C GLY A 232 1.18 3.96 -9.53
N LEU A 233 0.67 3.28 -10.57
CA LEU A 233 1.23 2.00 -11.07
C LEU A 233 2.72 2.05 -11.41
N ALA A 234 3.23 3.24 -11.79
CA ALA A 234 4.63 3.42 -12.16
C ALA A 234 5.48 4.07 -11.06
N GLY A 235 4.93 4.35 -9.87
CA GLY A 235 5.69 5.04 -8.82
C GLY A 235 6.23 6.41 -9.27
N ASN A 236 5.51 7.09 -10.17
CA ASN A 236 5.95 8.38 -10.71
C ASN A 236 5.73 9.51 -9.70
N ARG A 237 6.83 10.18 -9.34
CA ARG A 237 6.86 11.34 -8.46
C ARG A 237 6.78 12.63 -9.28
N ILE A 238 6.52 13.76 -8.64
CA ILE A 238 6.81 15.06 -9.25
C ILE A 238 8.32 15.12 -9.56
N ASN A 239 8.68 15.53 -10.77
CA ASN A 239 10.06 15.56 -11.28
C ASN A 239 10.75 14.18 -11.48
N SER A 240 10.01 13.06 -11.56
CA SER A 240 10.63 11.77 -11.89
C SER A 240 10.76 11.58 -13.40
N ASP A 241 11.91 11.06 -13.85
CA ASP A 241 12.06 10.52 -15.21
C ASP A 241 11.36 9.17 -15.32
N ARG A 242 10.49 9.02 -16.32
CA ARG A 242 9.71 7.81 -16.57
C ARG A 242 10.43 6.81 -17.49
N GLY A 243 11.61 7.18 -18.00
CA GLY A 243 12.41 6.37 -18.90
C GLY A 243 11.81 6.21 -20.31
N GLY A 244 12.65 5.82 -21.27
CA GLY A 244 12.28 5.64 -22.67
C GLY A 244 11.70 6.93 -23.30
N ASN A 245 10.72 6.79 -24.20
CA ASN A 245 10.11 7.92 -24.92
C ASN A 245 9.12 8.75 -24.07
N ARG A 246 8.94 8.45 -22.78
CA ARG A 246 7.94 9.11 -21.92
C ARG A 246 8.46 10.34 -21.19
N GLY A 247 9.79 10.50 -21.10
CA GLY A 247 10.46 11.63 -20.46
C GLY A 247 10.05 11.88 -19.01
N HIS A 248 10.37 13.08 -18.51
CA HIS A 248 9.96 13.53 -17.18
C HIS A 248 8.43 13.58 -17.03
N THR A 249 7.97 13.48 -15.78
CA THR A 249 6.57 13.77 -15.46
C THR A 249 6.21 15.20 -15.87
N GLN A 250 4.97 15.40 -16.29
CA GLN A 250 4.46 16.68 -16.76
C GLN A 250 3.31 17.14 -15.87
N THR A 251 3.25 18.43 -15.57
CA THR A 251 2.17 19.07 -14.84
C THR A 251 0.86 19.05 -15.62
N CYS A 252 -0.24 19.37 -14.95
CA CYS A 252 -1.58 19.36 -15.55
C CYS A 252 -1.76 20.36 -16.71
N ASP A 253 -0.94 21.41 -16.78
CA ASP A 253 -0.85 22.35 -17.90
C ASP A 253 -0.02 21.83 -19.10
N GLY A 254 0.58 20.65 -18.96
CA GLY A 254 1.39 20.02 -19.99
C GLY A 254 2.87 20.35 -19.96
N THR A 255 3.33 21.24 -19.07
CA THR A 255 4.75 21.57 -18.93
C THR A 255 5.50 20.50 -18.12
N ASP A 256 6.83 20.48 -18.20
CA ASP A 256 7.64 19.54 -17.42
C ASP A 256 7.55 19.85 -15.92
N ALA A 257 7.31 18.84 -15.10
CA ALA A 257 7.22 18.95 -13.65
C ALA A 257 8.60 19.05 -12.98
N LYS A 258 9.43 20.03 -13.39
CA LYS A 258 10.87 20.10 -13.09
C LYS A 258 11.21 20.31 -11.61
N ILE A 259 10.26 20.69 -10.76
CA ILE A 259 10.54 21.14 -9.39
C ILE A 259 9.45 20.68 -8.40
N ARG A 260 9.87 20.06 -7.29
CA ARG A 260 8.99 19.52 -6.23
C ARG A 260 8.52 20.54 -5.20
N ASN A 261 9.17 21.70 -5.14
CA ASN A 261 8.85 22.76 -4.17
C ASN A 261 7.76 23.72 -4.64
N ILE A 262 6.99 23.35 -5.68
CA ILE A 262 5.94 24.16 -6.29
C ILE A 262 4.59 23.47 -6.09
N TYR A 263 3.63 24.23 -5.58
CA TYR A 263 2.26 23.76 -5.41
C TYR A 263 1.55 23.80 -6.76
N SER A 264 1.75 22.78 -7.57
CA SER A 264 1.11 22.65 -8.88
C SER A 264 -0.39 22.34 -8.73
N GLY A 265 -1.22 23.07 -9.47
CA GLY A 265 -2.68 22.95 -9.48
C GLY A 265 -3.25 22.48 -10.83
N GLY A 266 -4.55 22.69 -11.03
CA GLY A 266 -5.28 22.32 -12.24
C GLY A 266 -5.81 20.89 -12.22
N TRP A 267 -6.00 20.30 -11.03
CA TRP A 267 -6.35 18.87 -10.91
C TRP A 267 -7.65 18.49 -11.60
N ASP A 268 -8.68 19.33 -11.50
CA ASP A 268 -10.03 19.03 -11.99
C ASP A 268 -10.06 18.80 -13.50
N THR A 269 -9.31 19.61 -14.26
CA THR A 269 -9.17 19.51 -15.73
C THR A 269 -7.92 18.73 -16.17
N CYS A 270 -7.16 18.21 -15.22
CA CYS A 270 -5.90 17.53 -15.50
C CYS A 270 -6.12 16.30 -16.40
N THR A 271 -5.22 16.09 -17.36
CA THR A 271 -5.24 14.91 -18.24
C THR A 271 -4.63 13.70 -17.56
N ALA A 272 -5.09 12.50 -17.93
CA ALA A 272 -4.51 11.24 -17.47
C ALA A 272 -2.99 11.20 -17.66
N GLY A 273 -2.28 10.69 -16.66
CA GLY A 273 -0.83 10.52 -16.66
C GLY A 273 -0.03 11.78 -16.31
N LYS A 274 -0.67 12.95 -16.14
CA LYS A 274 -0.05 14.19 -15.65
C LYS A 274 -0.03 14.22 -14.12
N VAL A 275 0.83 15.06 -13.55
CA VAL A 275 1.06 15.15 -12.11
C VAL A 275 0.69 16.51 -11.52
N ALA A 276 0.17 16.56 -10.29
CA ALA A 276 0.00 17.81 -9.55
C ALA A 276 0.04 17.60 -8.04
N MET A 277 0.55 18.60 -7.31
CA MET A 277 0.51 18.65 -5.85
C MET A 277 -0.94 18.68 -5.34
N GLU A 278 -1.78 19.49 -5.97
CA GLU A 278 -3.21 19.58 -5.66
C GLU A 278 -3.89 18.21 -5.69
N GLY A 279 -3.54 17.36 -6.67
CA GLY A 279 -4.07 16.00 -6.77
C GLY A 279 -3.67 15.11 -5.59
N MET A 280 -2.43 15.21 -5.10
CA MET A 280 -2.00 14.49 -3.91
C MET A 280 -2.81 14.92 -2.68
N VAL A 281 -2.98 16.23 -2.48
CA VAL A 281 -3.72 16.77 -1.34
C VAL A 281 -5.19 16.36 -1.39
N ARG A 282 -5.84 16.49 -2.55
CA ARG A 282 -7.25 16.08 -2.73
C ARG A 282 -7.46 14.58 -2.46
N ARG A 283 -6.54 13.73 -2.92
CA ARG A 283 -6.55 12.29 -2.60
C ARG A 283 -6.40 12.03 -1.12
N PHE A 284 -5.40 12.67 -0.49
CA PHE A 284 -5.16 12.50 0.93
C PHE A 284 -6.37 12.91 1.76
N GLN A 285 -6.91 14.11 1.53
CA GLN A 285 -8.13 14.61 2.19
C GLN A 285 -9.29 13.64 2.03
N GLY A 286 -9.47 13.19 0.79
CA GLY A 286 -10.63 12.42 0.46
C GLY A 286 -10.59 10.96 0.90
N ARG A 287 -9.40 10.41 1.19
CA ARG A 287 -9.26 9.15 1.93
C ARG A 287 -9.62 9.26 3.41
N HIS A 288 -9.64 10.48 3.95
CA HIS A 288 -10.00 10.75 5.35
C HIS A 288 -11.50 11.06 5.55
N ILE A 289 -12.30 11.16 4.48
CA ILE A 289 -13.77 11.24 4.64
C ILE A 289 -14.32 9.94 5.21
N SER A 290 -15.52 9.99 5.80
CA SER A 290 -16.16 8.83 6.44
C SER A 290 -16.21 7.61 5.51
N ALA A 291 -16.06 6.40 6.08
CA ALA A 291 -16.23 5.16 5.30
C ALA A 291 -17.61 5.06 4.63
N LYS A 292 -18.62 5.72 5.21
CA LYS A 292 -19.99 5.84 4.67
C LYS A 292 -20.04 6.63 3.36
N GLU A 293 -19.18 7.64 3.24
CA GLU A 293 -19.09 8.51 2.07
C GLU A 293 -18.04 8.04 1.06
N ALA A 294 -17.22 7.05 1.41
CA ALA A 294 -16.20 6.50 0.51
C ALA A 294 -16.78 5.96 -0.81
N GLY A 295 -18.04 5.49 -0.81
CA GLY A 295 -18.77 5.14 -2.04
C GLY A 295 -18.94 6.32 -3.01
N LYS A 296 -19.00 7.56 -2.50
CA LYS A 296 -19.04 8.81 -3.27
C LYS A 296 -17.63 9.22 -3.74
N PHE A 297 -16.61 8.97 -2.92
CA PHE A 297 -15.20 9.26 -3.24
C PHE A 297 -14.68 8.48 -4.44
N SER A 298 -15.22 7.28 -4.65
CA SER A 298 -14.79 6.35 -5.70
C SER A 298 -14.86 6.89 -7.13
N ARG A 299 -15.56 8.00 -7.40
CA ARG A 299 -15.91 8.40 -8.78
C ARG A 299 -15.08 9.55 -9.35
N SER A 300 -14.25 10.23 -8.56
CA SER A 300 -13.71 11.53 -8.98
C SER A 300 -12.30 11.89 -8.52
N GLY A 301 -11.55 11.00 -7.83
CA GLY A 301 -10.14 11.25 -7.49
C GLY A 301 -9.95 12.53 -6.66
N GLY A 302 -10.83 12.76 -5.69
CA GLY A 302 -10.75 13.93 -4.81
C GLY A 302 -11.44 15.21 -5.30
N LYS A 303 -12.29 15.18 -6.35
CA LYS A 303 -13.01 16.40 -6.81
C LYS A 303 -13.80 17.10 -5.71
N ASP A 304 -14.35 16.35 -4.75
CA ASP A 304 -15.15 16.91 -3.65
C ASP A 304 -14.28 17.41 -2.48
N SER A 305 -12.95 17.26 -2.58
CA SER A 305 -11.97 17.76 -1.62
C SER A 305 -11.37 19.07 -2.11
N SER A 306 -11.03 20.00 -1.22
CA SER A 306 -10.62 21.36 -1.58
C SER A 306 -9.26 21.44 -2.28
N GLY A 307 -8.37 20.49 -2.02
CA GLY A 307 -6.97 20.63 -2.39
C GLY A 307 -6.26 21.71 -1.58
N ILE A 308 -6.83 22.14 -0.46
CA ILE A 308 -6.23 23.16 0.44
C ILE A 308 -5.67 22.46 1.67
N VAL A 309 -4.42 22.72 2.01
CA VAL A 309 -3.78 22.21 3.23
C VAL A 309 -4.16 23.12 4.40
N ASP A 310 -5.39 22.92 4.87
CA ASP A 310 -5.94 23.58 6.04
C ASP A 310 -5.49 22.89 7.36
N ASN A 311 -5.85 23.46 8.50
CA ASN A 311 -5.50 22.92 9.81
C ASN A 311 -6.00 21.47 10.01
N GLN A 312 -7.15 21.11 9.44
CA GLN A 312 -7.68 19.75 9.54
C GLN A 312 -6.83 18.77 8.72
N THR A 313 -6.45 19.15 7.50
CA THR A 313 -5.56 18.39 6.63
C THR A 313 -4.19 18.18 7.28
N LEU A 314 -3.65 19.22 7.94
CA LEU A 314 -2.40 19.12 8.70
C LEU A 314 -2.52 18.17 9.90
N LYS A 315 -3.64 18.22 10.63
CA LYS A 315 -3.91 17.29 11.73
C LYS A 315 -3.99 15.84 11.24
N ASP A 316 -4.71 15.60 10.15
CA ASP A 316 -4.83 14.29 9.52
C ASP A 316 -3.44 13.81 9.07
N LEU A 317 -2.66 14.67 8.40
CA LEU A 317 -1.29 14.39 7.96
C LEU A 317 -0.37 14.06 9.14
N GLY A 318 -0.44 14.83 10.23
CA GLY A 318 0.37 14.62 11.43
C GLY A 318 0.12 13.26 12.08
N GLY A 319 -1.14 12.84 12.18
CA GLY A 319 -1.48 11.52 12.69
C GLY A 319 -0.94 10.39 11.82
N ARG A 320 -1.07 10.49 10.48
CA ARG A 320 -0.59 9.45 9.56
C ARG A 320 0.93 9.41 9.47
N TRP A 321 1.57 10.58 9.42
CA TRP A 321 3.01 10.71 9.39
C TRP A 321 3.65 10.19 10.67
N GLY A 322 3.06 10.47 11.84
CA GLY A 322 3.53 9.94 13.11
C GLY A 322 3.57 8.40 13.13
N GLU A 323 2.47 7.76 12.73
CA GLU A 323 2.40 6.30 12.60
C GLU A 323 3.40 5.74 11.59
N TYR A 324 3.50 6.34 10.40
CA TYR A 324 4.47 5.95 9.38
C TYR A 324 5.91 6.06 9.90
N TYR A 325 6.25 7.21 10.50
CA TYR A 325 7.62 7.51 10.90
C TYR A 325 8.08 6.66 12.10
N GLN A 326 7.18 6.30 13.02
CA GLN A 326 7.47 5.32 14.08
C GLN A 326 7.95 4.00 13.49
N VAL A 327 7.25 3.52 12.46
CA VAL A 327 7.59 2.27 11.79
C VAL A 327 8.86 2.42 10.96
N TYR A 328 8.98 3.49 10.18
CA TYR A 328 10.19 3.80 9.45
C TYR A 328 11.41 3.78 10.38
N SER A 329 11.34 4.45 11.54
CA SER A 329 12.44 4.50 12.52
C SER A 329 12.84 3.12 13.04
N LYS A 330 11.85 2.22 13.21
CA LYS A 330 12.05 0.83 13.64
C LYS A 330 12.78 -0.01 12.58
N TYR A 331 12.49 0.21 11.30
CA TYR A 331 12.95 -0.66 10.20
C TYR A 331 13.96 -0.03 9.23
N ARG A 332 14.28 1.27 9.35
CA ARG A 332 15.19 1.99 8.43
C ARG A 332 16.57 1.35 8.27
N ASN A 333 17.02 0.58 9.28
CA ASN A 333 18.31 -0.10 9.27
C ASN A 333 18.23 -1.56 8.76
N THR A 334 17.01 -2.08 8.54
CA THR A 334 16.78 -3.43 8.02
C THR A 334 16.18 -3.32 6.61
N GLN A 335 17.05 -3.10 5.63
CA GLN A 335 16.67 -2.82 4.23
C GLN A 335 15.96 -3.99 3.52
N THR A 336 15.94 -5.19 4.10
CA THR A 336 15.32 -6.39 3.52
C THR A 336 13.91 -6.58 4.05
N LEU A 337 12.90 -6.42 3.19
CA LEU A 337 11.49 -6.72 3.48
C LEU A 337 11.05 -7.99 2.76
N LEU A 338 9.92 -8.57 3.19
CA LEU A 338 9.20 -9.62 2.48
C LEU A 338 8.78 -9.12 1.08
N ALA A 339 9.64 -9.35 0.10
CA ALA A 339 9.40 -9.00 -1.28
C ALA A 339 9.46 -10.27 -2.14
N VAL A 340 8.41 -10.48 -2.92
CA VAL A 340 8.35 -11.53 -3.94
C VAL A 340 8.59 -10.85 -5.28
N ASP A 341 9.54 -11.35 -6.06
CA ASP A 341 9.84 -10.77 -7.37
C ASP A 341 10.24 -11.87 -8.36
N TYR A 342 10.22 -11.55 -9.66
CA TYR A 342 10.55 -12.50 -10.72
C TYR A 342 12.07 -12.68 -10.79
N VAL A 343 12.52 -13.94 -10.81
CA VAL A 343 13.96 -14.25 -10.91
C VAL A 343 14.57 -13.71 -12.21
N ASN A 344 13.78 -13.67 -13.28
CA ASN A 344 14.16 -13.11 -14.58
C ASN A 344 12.96 -12.44 -15.26
N PRO A 345 13.11 -11.26 -15.90
CA PRO A 345 12.08 -10.70 -16.77
C PRO A 345 11.80 -11.66 -17.94
N GLY A 346 10.67 -12.36 -17.90
CA GLY A 346 10.27 -13.34 -18.92
C GLY A 346 10.04 -14.76 -18.38
N ASP A 347 10.47 -15.04 -17.15
CA ASP A 347 10.11 -16.24 -16.41
C ASP A 347 9.01 -15.85 -15.41
N ASN A 348 7.81 -16.40 -15.56
CA ASN A 348 6.68 -16.12 -14.67
C ASN A 348 6.84 -16.73 -13.26
N THR A 349 8.01 -17.31 -12.95
CA THR A 349 8.33 -17.79 -11.61
C THR A 349 8.67 -16.63 -10.67
N LYS A 350 7.73 -16.36 -9.76
CA LYS A 350 7.92 -15.49 -8.62
C LYS A 350 8.76 -16.21 -7.56
N VAL A 351 9.88 -15.63 -7.14
CA VAL A 351 10.72 -16.12 -6.04
C VAL A 351 10.79 -15.05 -4.95
N LEU A 352 10.92 -15.50 -3.71
CA LEU A 352 11.18 -14.61 -2.59
C LEU A 352 12.59 -14.03 -2.74
N ILE A 353 12.71 -12.78 -3.23
CA ILE A 353 14.01 -12.15 -3.51
C ILE A 353 14.58 -11.48 -2.26
N ALA A 354 13.72 -11.11 -1.31
CA ALA A 354 14.13 -10.54 -0.03
C ALA A 354 13.16 -10.96 1.08
N LYS A 355 13.71 -11.20 2.28
CA LYS A 355 12.95 -11.56 3.47
C LYS A 355 13.55 -10.87 4.69
N HIS A 356 12.73 -10.10 5.41
CA HIS A 356 13.11 -9.60 6.73
C HIS A 356 13.31 -10.79 7.69
N PRO A 357 14.29 -10.77 8.62
CA PRO A 357 14.49 -11.86 9.57
C PRO A 357 13.20 -12.26 10.33
N ASP A 358 12.40 -11.28 10.74
CA ASP A 358 11.16 -11.51 11.50
C ASP A 358 9.94 -11.88 10.64
N ALA A 359 10.09 -11.99 9.32
CA ALA A 359 9.01 -12.23 8.38
C ALA A 359 8.16 -13.46 8.70
N ASP A 360 8.81 -14.57 9.06
CA ASP A 360 8.11 -15.81 9.41
C ASP A 360 7.32 -15.67 10.69
N THR A 361 7.89 -14.98 11.67
CA THR A 361 7.21 -14.66 12.92
C THR A 361 5.99 -13.80 12.66
N TRP A 362 6.09 -12.82 11.75
CA TRP A 362 4.95 -11.98 11.40
C TRP A 362 3.81 -12.75 10.76
N LEU A 363 4.12 -13.57 9.76
CA LEU A 363 3.15 -14.38 9.04
C LEU A 363 2.47 -15.40 9.96
N SER A 364 3.25 -16.09 10.80
CA SER A 364 2.73 -17.05 11.77
C SER A 364 1.84 -16.36 12.80
N SER A 365 2.30 -15.24 13.38
CA SER A 365 1.54 -14.45 14.36
C SER A 365 0.23 -13.91 13.79
N ALA A 366 0.21 -13.54 12.50
CA ALA A 366 -1.01 -13.12 11.83
C ALA A 366 -1.95 -14.32 11.59
N ALA A 367 -1.45 -15.41 10.99
CA ALA A 367 -2.25 -16.59 10.68
C ALA A 367 -2.89 -17.24 11.92
N ASP A 368 -2.22 -17.18 13.07
CA ASP A 368 -2.75 -17.65 14.36
C ASP A 368 -4.02 -16.90 14.79
N LEU A 369 -4.25 -15.68 14.31
CA LEU A 369 -5.48 -14.94 14.60
C LEU A 369 -6.71 -15.54 13.90
N TRP A 370 -6.56 -16.30 12.80
CA TRP A 370 -7.68 -17.08 12.27
C TRP A 370 -8.10 -18.21 13.22
N GLN A 371 -7.13 -18.78 13.96
CA GLN A 371 -7.37 -19.82 14.97
C GLN A 371 -7.98 -19.26 16.24
N ASN A 372 -7.39 -18.18 16.75
CA ASN A 372 -7.62 -17.72 18.12
C ASN A 372 -8.62 -16.55 18.18
N GLY A 373 -8.83 -15.87 17.05
CA GLY A 373 -9.44 -14.55 17.03
C GLY A 373 -8.45 -13.47 17.49
N PHE A 374 -8.77 -12.22 17.17
CA PHE A 374 -8.02 -11.05 17.61
C PHE A 374 -8.71 -10.36 18.79
N ASN A 375 -10.02 -10.17 18.70
CA ASN A 375 -10.87 -9.61 19.77
C ASN A 375 -12.34 -10.02 19.53
N ALA A 376 -13.27 -9.48 20.32
CA ALA A 376 -14.70 -9.78 20.19
C ALA A 376 -15.31 -9.36 18.84
N ASP A 377 -14.74 -8.34 18.19
CA ASP A 377 -15.17 -7.84 16.87
C ASP A 377 -14.53 -8.64 15.71
N ALA A 378 -13.46 -9.40 15.96
CA ALA A 378 -12.79 -10.28 15.01
C ALA A 378 -12.48 -11.65 15.65
N PRO A 379 -13.48 -12.54 15.79
CA PRO A 379 -13.31 -13.85 16.41
C PRO A 379 -12.54 -14.83 15.51
N ALA A 380 -12.26 -16.03 16.03
CA ALA A 380 -11.75 -17.14 15.24
C ALA A 380 -12.70 -17.49 14.08
N THR A 381 -12.15 -17.78 12.89
CA THR A 381 -12.95 -18.05 11.68
C THR A 381 -12.43 -19.24 10.87
N TYR A 382 -11.15 -19.24 10.48
CA TYR A 382 -10.52 -20.31 9.70
C TYR A 382 -9.58 -21.14 10.58
N THR A 383 -10.19 -21.97 11.43
CA THR A 383 -9.49 -22.80 12.43
C THR A 383 -8.72 -23.96 11.77
N GLN A 384 -7.84 -24.60 12.53
CA GLN A 384 -6.99 -25.69 12.06
C GLN A 384 -7.85 -26.86 11.58
N ALA A 385 -8.92 -27.19 12.32
CA ALA A 385 -9.87 -28.22 11.94
C ALA A 385 -10.57 -27.91 10.60
N ILE A 386 -10.90 -26.64 10.33
CA ILE A 386 -11.47 -26.23 9.04
C ILE A 386 -10.42 -26.37 7.94
N HIS A 387 -9.19 -25.92 8.19
CA HIS A 387 -8.08 -26.01 7.24
C HIS A 387 -7.77 -27.47 6.85
N GLU A 388 -7.64 -28.36 7.82
CA GLU A 388 -7.40 -29.79 7.59
C GLU A 388 -8.54 -30.43 6.78
N THR A 389 -9.79 -30.07 7.07
CA THR A 389 -10.95 -30.51 6.27
C THR A 389 -10.83 -30.04 4.82
N VAL A 390 -10.37 -28.81 4.57
CA VAL A 390 -10.14 -28.31 3.21
C VAL A 390 -9.08 -29.13 2.49
N LEU A 391 -7.96 -29.45 3.15
CA LEU A 391 -6.88 -30.24 2.56
C LEU A 391 -7.34 -31.66 2.22
N GLU A 392 -8.08 -32.29 3.12
CA GLU A 392 -8.63 -33.63 2.91
C GLU A 392 -9.61 -33.65 1.72
N LEU A 393 -10.50 -32.66 1.63
CA LEU A 393 -11.40 -32.47 0.50
C LEU A 393 -10.64 -32.21 -0.81
N ALA A 394 -9.51 -31.51 -0.75
CA ALA A 394 -8.58 -31.33 -1.86
C ALA A 394 -7.73 -32.59 -2.18
N GLY A 395 -7.83 -33.65 -1.36
CA GLY A 395 -7.11 -34.91 -1.56
C GLY A 395 -5.64 -34.84 -1.16
N LEU A 396 -5.30 -33.96 -0.22
CA LEU A 396 -3.97 -33.77 0.33
C LEU A 396 -3.89 -34.27 1.77
N ASP A 397 -2.68 -34.57 2.22
CA ASP A 397 -2.39 -34.82 3.63
C ASP A 397 -2.62 -33.55 4.48
N LYS A 398 -3.04 -33.73 5.73
CA LYS A 398 -3.36 -32.63 6.67
C LYS A 398 -2.15 -31.75 7.01
N ALA A 399 -0.94 -32.29 6.90
CA ALA A 399 0.31 -31.56 7.11
C ALA A 399 0.92 -31.03 5.80
N ALA A 400 0.29 -31.28 4.64
CA ALA A 400 0.87 -30.91 3.34
C ALA A 400 1.04 -29.39 3.16
N LYS A 401 0.15 -28.60 3.78
CA LYS A 401 0.13 -27.14 3.72
C LYS A 401 -0.42 -26.59 5.04
N SER A 402 0.00 -25.38 5.37
CA SER A 402 -0.43 -24.65 6.57
C SER A 402 -1.28 -23.44 6.21
N ARG A 403 -1.94 -22.86 7.23
CA ARG A 403 -2.59 -21.55 7.09
C ARG A 403 -1.60 -20.42 6.81
N VAL A 404 -0.35 -20.56 7.26
CA VAL A 404 0.72 -19.62 6.92
C VAL A 404 0.99 -19.66 5.42
N ASP A 405 1.05 -20.85 4.81
CA ASP A 405 1.23 -20.99 3.36
C ASP A 405 0.08 -20.35 2.58
N LEU A 406 -1.17 -20.49 3.08
CA LEU A 406 -2.32 -19.81 2.50
C LEU A 406 -2.18 -18.29 2.58
N LEU A 407 -1.78 -17.75 3.74
CA LEU A 407 -1.57 -16.31 3.91
C LEU A 407 -0.46 -15.78 3.00
N VAL A 408 0.64 -16.52 2.84
CA VAL A 408 1.74 -16.17 1.93
C VAL A 408 1.25 -16.09 0.49
N ALA A 409 0.53 -17.12 0.03
CA ALA A 409 -0.05 -17.16 -1.31
C ALA A 409 -1.04 -16.02 -1.56
N TRP A 410 -1.89 -15.74 -0.58
CA TRP A 410 -2.89 -14.69 -0.66
C TRP A 410 -2.26 -13.30 -0.65
N LYS A 411 -1.31 -13.06 0.25
CA LYS A 411 -0.50 -11.82 0.30
C LYS A 411 0.18 -11.54 -1.04
N ALA A 412 0.82 -12.54 -1.64
CA ALA A 412 1.52 -12.40 -2.92
C ALA A 412 0.57 -12.11 -4.10
N ARG A 413 -0.72 -12.41 -3.95
CA ARG A 413 -1.74 -11.99 -4.92
C ARG A 413 -2.15 -10.52 -4.75
N GLU A 414 -2.16 -10.05 -3.51
CA GLU A 414 -2.53 -8.68 -3.16
C GLU A 414 -1.41 -7.67 -3.39
N ALA A 415 -0.25 -7.91 -2.79
CA ALA A 415 0.92 -7.07 -2.97
C ALA A 415 2.21 -7.86 -2.79
N ASP A 416 3.09 -7.67 -3.77
CA ASP A 416 4.43 -8.26 -3.78
C ASP A 416 5.34 -7.66 -2.69
N SER A 417 5.07 -6.43 -2.24
CA SER A 417 5.86 -5.69 -1.25
C SER A 417 4.98 -4.86 -0.30
N HIS A 418 5.53 -4.52 0.87
CA HIS A 418 4.89 -3.58 1.80
C HIS A 418 5.33 -2.14 1.61
N TRP A 419 6.61 -1.96 1.30
CA TRP A 419 7.16 -0.70 0.85
C TRP A 419 7.81 -0.83 -0.52
N GLY A 420 7.52 0.14 -1.37
CA GLY A 420 8.13 0.39 -2.66
C GLY A 420 8.04 -0.75 -3.67
N SER A 421 8.48 -0.49 -4.89
CA SER A 421 8.67 -1.58 -5.86
C SER A 421 10.09 -2.15 -5.73
N VAL A 422 10.20 -3.48 -5.76
CA VAL A 422 11.49 -4.20 -5.92
C VAL A 422 11.79 -4.51 -7.39
N SER A 423 10.79 -4.48 -8.28
CA SER A 423 10.97 -4.64 -9.73
C SER A 423 10.38 -3.50 -10.55
N GLY A 424 11.18 -3.03 -11.53
CA GLY A 424 10.82 -1.89 -12.37
C GLY A 424 11.10 -0.56 -11.69
N ARG A 425 11.83 0.31 -12.40
CA ARG A 425 12.31 1.62 -11.91
C ARG A 425 11.14 2.59 -11.65
N PRO A 426 11.31 3.56 -10.73
CA PRO A 426 12.42 3.75 -9.78
C PRO A 426 12.21 3.03 -8.44
N PHE A 427 13.32 2.69 -7.76
CA PHE A 427 13.30 2.21 -6.36
C PHE A 427 12.72 3.29 -5.44
N THR A 428 11.62 2.99 -4.76
CA THR A 428 10.92 3.93 -3.86
C THR A 428 11.02 3.47 -2.41
N GLY A 429 12.24 3.45 -1.85
CA GLY A 429 12.51 2.96 -0.50
C GLY A 429 11.57 3.54 0.55
N PHE A 430 10.93 2.66 1.32
CA PHE A 430 9.95 2.97 2.38
C PHE A 430 8.66 3.67 1.94
N ARG A 431 8.45 3.96 0.64
CA ARG A 431 7.13 4.41 0.16
C ARG A 431 6.11 3.31 0.41
N MET A 432 4.96 3.62 1.00
CA MET A 432 3.87 2.64 1.10
C MET A 432 3.46 2.11 -0.27
N THR A 433 3.45 0.78 -0.39
CA THR A 433 2.86 0.13 -1.55
C THR A 433 1.35 0.31 -1.50
N GLU A 434 0.78 0.81 -2.58
CA GLU A 434 -0.65 0.95 -2.76
C GLU A 434 -1.13 0.12 -3.94
N GLY A 435 -2.36 -0.37 -3.87
CA GLY A 435 -2.94 -1.18 -4.95
C GLY A 435 -3.17 -0.39 -6.22
N GLY A 436 -3.46 -1.10 -7.31
CA GLY A 436 -3.62 -0.57 -8.68
C GLY A 436 -4.75 0.45 -8.91
N ALA A 437 -5.32 1.00 -7.84
CA ALA A 437 -6.16 2.19 -7.86
C ALA A 437 -5.81 3.07 -6.65
N ASP A 438 -4.65 3.73 -6.68
CA ASP A 438 -4.19 4.78 -5.73
C ASP A 438 -5.30 5.80 -5.39
N GLU A 439 -6.38 5.90 -6.18
CA GLU A 439 -7.52 6.75 -5.84
C GLU A 439 -8.24 6.32 -4.54
N LEU A 440 -8.31 5.03 -4.23
CA LEU A 440 -8.95 4.52 -3.01
C LEU A 440 -7.95 4.27 -1.87
N GLY A 441 -6.66 4.10 -2.21
CA GLY A 441 -5.57 3.90 -1.24
C GLY A 441 -5.63 2.57 -0.49
N SER A 442 -5.76 1.45 -1.18
CA SER A 442 -5.58 0.13 -0.56
C SER A 442 -4.12 -0.06 -0.12
N MET A 443 -3.90 -0.49 1.13
CA MET A 443 -2.57 -0.41 1.75
C MET A 443 -1.82 -1.75 1.78
N SER A 444 -0.71 -1.85 1.07
CA SER A 444 0.33 -2.86 1.29
C SER A 444 -0.18 -4.32 1.19
N TYR A 445 0.36 -5.28 1.96
CA TYR A 445 0.07 -6.71 1.94
C TYR A 445 -1.41 -7.04 2.05
N ASN A 446 -2.15 -6.26 2.83
CA ASN A 446 -3.57 -6.49 3.03
C ASN A 446 -4.45 -5.77 2.03
N GLN A 447 -3.95 -4.83 1.22
CA GLN A 447 -4.76 -4.10 0.25
C GLN A 447 -6.14 -3.62 0.78
N VAL A 448 -6.23 -3.40 2.09
CA VAL A 448 -7.45 -2.92 2.75
C VAL A 448 -7.52 -1.43 2.47
N GLN A 449 -8.71 -0.97 2.08
CA GLN A 449 -8.91 0.43 1.73
C GLN A 449 -8.64 1.34 2.92
N PHE A 450 -7.89 2.42 2.69
CA PHE A 450 -7.43 3.36 3.72
C PHE A 450 -8.53 3.77 4.70
N HIS A 451 -9.71 4.11 4.18
CA HIS A 451 -10.83 4.62 4.96
C HIS A 451 -11.41 3.60 5.95
N PHE A 452 -11.18 2.29 5.77
CA PHE A 452 -11.64 1.30 6.76
C PHE A 452 -10.96 1.49 8.10
N ARG A 453 -9.69 1.94 8.11
CA ARG A 453 -8.89 2.12 9.33
C ARG A 453 -8.67 3.58 9.70
N TYR A 454 -8.45 4.45 8.71
CA TYR A 454 -7.89 5.80 8.91
C TYR A 454 -8.80 6.94 8.50
N SER A 455 -10.04 6.66 8.09
CA SER A 455 -11.02 7.74 7.93
C SER A 455 -11.41 8.37 9.26
N ARG A 456 -12.13 9.49 9.20
CA ARG A 456 -12.78 10.10 10.38
C ARG A 456 -13.84 9.20 11.02
N GLU A 457 -14.42 8.29 10.25
CA GLU A 457 -15.40 7.28 10.71
C GLU A 457 -14.99 5.88 10.21
N PRO A 458 -13.94 5.28 10.79
CA PRO A 458 -13.45 3.97 10.38
C PRO A 458 -14.38 2.87 10.85
N TYR A 459 -14.33 1.71 10.18
CA TYR A 459 -15.09 0.54 10.63
C TYR A 459 -14.64 0.12 12.03
N LYS A 460 -15.62 -0.19 12.89
CA LYS A 460 -15.41 -0.51 14.31
C LYS A 460 -14.29 -1.53 14.54
N VAL A 461 -14.28 -2.64 13.79
CA VAL A 461 -13.27 -3.69 13.94
C VAL A 461 -11.85 -3.18 13.68
N HIS A 462 -11.67 -2.34 12.66
CA HIS A 462 -10.37 -1.74 12.32
C HIS A 462 -9.97 -0.66 13.33
N LYS A 463 -10.93 0.15 13.78
CA LYS A 463 -10.71 1.16 14.83
C LYS A 463 -10.24 0.54 16.14
N ASN A 464 -10.98 -0.45 16.62
CA ASN A 464 -10.77 -1.11 17.90
C ASN A 464 -9.53 -2.01 17.90
N ALA A 465 -9.07 -2.43 16.72
CA ALA A 465 -7.88 -3.25 16.64
C ALA A 465 -6.60 -2.48 17.02
N GLY A 466 -6.61 -1.14 16.94
CA GLY A 466 -5.45 -0.31 17.32
C GLY A 466 -4.21 -0.51 16.46
N LEU A 467 -4.31 -1.27 15.37
CA LEU A 467 -3.19 -1.64 14.50
C LEU A 467 -2.66 -0.44 13.71
N ASN A 468 -1.35 -0.38 13.52
CA ASN A 468 -0.68 0.57 12.64
C ASN A 468 -0.41 -0.10 11.27
N TYR A 469 -1.19 0.23 10.25
CA TYR A 469 -1.08 -0.41 8.92
C TYR A 469 0.17 -0.01 8.14
N PHE A 470 0.95 0.95 8.63
CA PHE A 470 2.29 1.22 8.13
C PHE A 470 3.31 0.19 8.64
N ASP A 471 3.04 -0.57 9.71
CA ASP A 471 3.88 -1.66 10.22
C ASP A 471 3.59 -2.98 9.47
N PRO A 472 4.61 -3.72 8.98
CA PRO A 472 4.41 -4.96 8.24
C PRO A 472 3.61 -6.03 8.99
N LEU A 473 3.85 -6.21 10.29
CA LEU A 473 3.15 -7.19 11.12
C LEU A 473 1.70 -6.76 11.32
N ASP A 474 1.48 -5.51 11.71
CA ASP A 474 0.13 -5.00 11.94
C ASP A 474 -0.69 -4.91 10.66
N ASN A 475 -0.06 -4.68 9.50
CA ASN A 475 -0.73 -4.77 8.20
C ASN A 475 -1.19 -6.21 7.91
N LEU A 476 -0.34 -7.21 8.14
CA LEU A 476 -0.72 -8.63 8.03
C LEU A 476 -1.83 -9.00 9.01
N LYS A 477 -1.78 -8.55 10.27
CA LYS A 477 -2.90 -8.72 11.21
C LYS A 477 -4.17 -8.00 10.70
N GLY A 478 -3.99 -6.85 10.07
CA GLY A 478 -5.03 -6.09 9.38
C GLY A 478 -5.79 -6.92 8.34
N PHE A 479 -5.06 -7.75 7.59
CA PHE A 479 -5.62 -8.75 6.67
C PHE A 479 -6.60 -9.66 7.40
N ILE A 480 -6.14 -10.24 8.51
CA ILE A 480 -6.87 -11.27 9.24
C ILE A 480 -8.11 -10.69 9.90
N ILE A 481 -8.01 -9.55 10.58
CA ILE A 481 -9.18 -8.90 11.18
C ILE A 481 -10.21 -8.50 10.13
N HIS A 482 -9.78 -8.11 8.92
CA HIS A 482 -10.66 -7.78 7.83
C HIS A 482 -11.46 -9.02 7.38
N THR A 483 -10.78 -10.16 7.23
CA THR A 483 -11.44 -11.43 6.88
C THR A 483 -12.35 -11.96 7.99
N SER A 484 -12.00 -11.71 9.25
CA SER A 484 -12.68 -12.25 10.44
C SER A 484 -13.74 -11.33 11.03
N ALA A 485 -13.92 -10.13 10.49
CA ALA A 485 -14.80 -9.11 11.07
C ALA A 485 -16.23 -9.64 11.29
N LYS A 486 -16.69 -9.59 12.52
CA LYS A 486 -18.07 -9.92 12.88
C LYS A 486 -19.00 -8.80 12.39
N PRO A 487 -20.17 -9.12 11.81
CA PRO A 487 -21.16 -8.11 11.50
C PRO A 487 -21.59 -7.41 12.79
N THR A 488 -21.47 -6.10 12.82
CA THR A 488 -21.98 -5.28 13.93
C THR A 488 -23.42 -4.92 13.63
N THR A 489 -24.35 -5.32 14.50
CA THR A 489 -25.70 -4.75 14.51
C THR A 489 -25.58 -3.30 14.96
N ALA A 490 -25.49 -2.39 13.99
CA ALA A 490 -25.56 -0.94 14.15
C ALA A 490 -24.72 -0.37 15.31
N ASP A 491 -23.50 0.08 15.01
CA ASP A 491 -23.07 1.30 15.69
C ASP A 491 -23.97 2.47 15.23
N ALA A 492 -23.99 3.58 15.95
CA ALA A 492 -24.81 4.74 15.57
C ALA A 492 -24.52 5.30 14.16
N THR A 493 -23.44 4.84 13.50
CA THR A 493 -23.03 5.26 12.15
C THR A 493 -23.69 4.43 11.04
N GLY A 494 -24.15 3.20 11.34
CA GLY A 494 -24.75 2.26 10.39
C GLY A 494 -23.72 1.54 9.50
N LEU A 495 -22.44 1.53 9.91
CA LEU A 495 -21.35 0.98 9.13
C LEU A 495 -21.09 -0.49 9.51
N ASN A 496 -21.48 -1.41 8.63
CA ASN A 496 -21.24 -2.84 8.81
C ASN A 496 -20.37 -3.39 7.67
N HIS A 497 -19.21 -3.96 8.01
CA HIS A 497 -18.35 -4.67 7.07
C HIS A 497 -18.11 -6.10 7.57
N PRO A 498 -19.05 -7.04 7.32
CA PRO A 498 -18.86 -8.41 7.71
C PRO A 498 -17.72 -9.04 6.92
N GLY A 499 -16.77 -9.61 7.64
CA GLY A 499 -15.57 -10.22 7.08
C GLY A 499 -15.93 -11.50 6.31
N PRO A 500 -15.30 -11.75 5.14
CA PRO A 500 -15.62 -12.89 4.30
C PRO A 500 -15.50 -14.24 5.00
N PHE A 501 -14.45 -14.46 5.80
CA PHE A 501 -14.27 -15.72 6.53
C PHE A 501 -15.27 -15.87 7.67
N TYR A 502 -15.64 -14.77 8.34
CA TYR A 502 -16.74 -14.80 9.28
C TYR A 502 -18.03 -15.25 8.60
N LEU A 503 -18.35 -14.68 7.43
CA LEU A 503 -19.56 -15.03 6.69
C LEU A 503 -19.58 -16.51 6.27
N VAL A 504 -18.48 -17.07 5.78
CA VAL A 504 -18.48 -18.45 5.27
C VAL A 504 -18.28 -19.52 6.33
N PHE A 505 -17.62 -19.21 7.46
CA PHE A 505 -17.29 -20.23 8.48
C PHE A 505 -18.06 -20.08 9.78
N ASN A 506 -18.56 -18.88 10.11
CA ASN A 506 -19.25 -18.61 11.37
C ASN A 506 -20.73 -18.29 11.18
N THR A 507 -21.21 -18.19 9.94
CA THR A 507 -22.64 -18.08 9.64
C THR A 507 -23.08 -19.22 8.73
N SER A 508 -24.34 -19.64 8.84
CA SER A 508 -24.95 -20.63 7.95
C SER A 508 -25.38 -20.04 6.60
N GLY A 509 -25.38 -18.71 6.46
CA GLY A 509 -25.97 -18.01 5.33
C GLY A 509 -25.23 -18.19 4.00
N GLN A 510 -23.97 -18.63 4.02
CA GLN A 510 -23.15 -18.79 2.81
C GLN A 510 -23.04 -20.24 2.31
N THR A 511 -23.44 -21.22 3.11
CA THR A 511 -23.60 -22.61 2.65
C THR A 511 -24.81 -22.69 1.75
N LYS A 512 -24.61 -22.95 0.45
CA LYS A 512 -25.69 -23.00 -0.53
C LYS A 512 -25.86 -24.41 -1.06
N ALA A 513 -27.12 -24.81 -1.27
CA ALA A 513 -27.44 -26.06 -1.92
C ALA A 513 -26.93 -26.07 -3.36
N HIS A 514 -26.54 -27.23 -3.86
CA HIS A 514 -26.19 -27.41 -5.27
C HIS A 514 -27.43 -27.49 -6.18
N GLY A 515 -28.61 -27.76 -5.59
CA GLY A 515 -29.88 -27.91 -6.29
C GLY A 515 -29.99 -29.25 -7.03
N THR A 516 -31.18 -29.53 -7.57
CA THR A 516 -31.48 -30.79 -8.28
C THR A 516 -30.71 -30.97 -9.59
N ASN A 517 -30.26 -29.87 -10.19
CA ASN A 517 -29.41 -29.84 -11.38
C ASN A 517 -27.93 -29.57 -11.04
N GLY A 518 -27.54 -29.79 -9.78
CA GLY A 518 -26.17 -29.67 -9.29
C GLY A 518 -25.28 -30.83 -9.73
N PRO A 519 -23.96 -30.75 -9.46
CA PRO A 519 -23.05 -31.85 -9.69
C PRO A 519 -23.30 -33.02 -8.73
N LYS A 520 -23.05 -34.24 -9.21
CA LYS A 520 -23.15 -35.49 -8.43
C LYS A 520 -21.93 -35.75 -7.56
N GLY A 521 -20.79 -35.22 -7.97
CA GLY A 521 -19.49 -35.51 -7.38
C GLY A 521 -18.41 -34.60 -7.94
N TYR A 522 -17.18 -34.88 -7.59
CA TYR A 522 -16.01 -34.18 -8.10
C TYR A 522 -14.78 -35.08 -8.18
N LYS A 523 -13.79 -34.60 -8.93
CA LYS A 523 -12.43 -35.12 -8.97
C LYS A 523 -11.47 -33.96 -8.69
N ASN A 524 -10.35 -34.27 -8.04
CA ASN A 524 -9.27 -33.32 -7.82
C ASN A 524 -8.21 -33.51 -8.89
N CYS A 525 -7.84 -32.45 -9.59
CA CYS A 525 -6.96 -32.51 -10.75
C CYS A 525 -5.70 -31.66 -10.59
N THR A 526 -4.55 -32.24 -10.88
CA THR A 526 -3.24 -31.58 -10.92
C THR A 526 -2.67 -31.72 -12.32
N GLY A 527 -2.44 -30.61 -13.01
CA GLY A 527 -2.08 -30.64 -14.43
C GLY A 527 -3.16 -31.35 -15.26
N SER A 528 -2.76 -32.29 -16.10
CA SER A 528 -3.68 -33.12 -16.90
C SER A 528 -4.31 -34.29 -16.14
N THR A 529 -3.83 -34.60 -14.95
CA THR A 529 -4.18 -35.82 -14.21
C THR A 529 -5.24 -35.54 -13.16
N CYS A 530 -6.28 -36.38 -13.09
CA CYS A 530 -7.35 -36.28 -12.09
C CYS A 530 -7.39 -37.54 -11.22
N GLY A 531 -7.66 -37.35 -9.93
CA GLY A 531 -7.85 -38.43 -8.97
C GLY A 531 -9.18 -39.16 -9.10
N ALA A 532 -9.46 -40.03 -8.13
CA ALA A 532 -10.70 -40.79 -8.07
C ALA A 532 -11.94 -39.89 -7.87
N PHE A 533 -13.09 -40.41 -8.31
CA PHE A 533 -14.39 -39.79 -8.04
C PHE A 533 -14.65 -39.71 -6.54
N LYS A 534 -15.19 -38.57 -6.11
CA LYS A 534 -15.70 -38.36 -4.76
C LYS A 534 -17.13 -37.87 -4.85
N SER A 535 -18.02 -38.48 -4.07
CA SER A 535 -19.38 -37.98 -3.91
C SER A 535 -19.36 -36.57 -3.31
N LEU A 536 -20.27 -35.72 -3.77
CA LEU A 536 -20.44 -34.36 -3.24
C LEU A 536 -21.63 -34.33 -2.28
N SER A 537 -21.54 -33.55 -1.21
CA SER A 537 -22.68 -33.25 -0.34
C SER A 537 -23.78 -32.49 -1.10
N ALA A 538 -24.98 -32.36 -0.51
CA ALA A 538 -26.09 -31.62 -1.13
C ALA A 538 -25.89 -30.08 -1.17
N SER A 539 -24.88 -29.58 -0.48
CA SER A 539 -24.56 -28.16 -0.33
C SER A 539 -23.06 -27.93 -0.21
N ASP A 540 -22.66 -26.65 -0.25
CA ASP A 540 -21.25 -26.28 -0.24
C ASP A 540 -20.46 -26.90 0.91
N ASP A 541 -19.35 -27.54 0.60
CA ASP A 541 -18.40 -28.07 1.59
C ASP A 541 -17.35 -27.01 2.01
N LYS A 542 -16.43 -27.37 2.91
CA LYS A 542 -15.41 -26.43 3.41
C LYS A 542 -14.46 -25.92 2.32
N TYR A 543 -14.20 -26.71 1.28
CA TYR A 543 -13.37 -26.28 0.14
C TYR A 543 -14.09 -25.18 -0.65
N GLU A 544 -15.39 -25.36 -0.90
CA GLU A 544 -16.22 -24.38 -1.61
C GLU A 544 -16.46 -23.11 -0.80
N LEU A 545 -16.59 -23.25 0.53
CA LEU A 545 -16.67 -22.11 1.45
C LEU A 545 -15.36 -21.33 1.50
N LEU A 546 -14.20 -21.99 1.49
CA LEU A 546 -12.91 -21.29 1.34
C LEU A 546 -12.85 -20.53 0.00
N ALA A 547 -13.28 -21.16 -1.09
CA ALA A 547 -13.31 -20.53 -2.40
C ALA A 547 -14.13 -19.23 -2.40
N LYS A 548 -15.33 -19.29 -1.79
CA LYS A 548 -16.19 -18.12 -1.62
C LYS A 548 -15.59 -17.07 -0.70
N GLY A 549 -15.00 -17.47 0.43
CA GLY A 549 -14.39 -16.53 1.37
C GLY A 549 -13.26 -15.72 0.72
N ILE A 550 -12.37 -16.38 -0.02
CA ILE A 550 -11.30 -15.69 -0.75
C ILE A 550 -11.87 -14.80 -1.87
N ALA A 551 -12.89 -15.27 -2.59
CA ALA A 551 -13.55 -14.44 -3.61
C ALA A 551 -14.17 -13.17 -3.00
N MET A 552 -14.91 -13.31 -1.90
CA MET A 552 -15.64 -12.23 -1.22
C MET A 552 -14.74 -11.12 -0.68
N TYR A 553 -13.47 -11.43 -0.39
CA TYR A 553 -12.48 -10.42 -0.04
C TYR A 553 -12.22 -9.44 -1.18
N ASN A 554 -12.18 -9.93 -2.42
CA ASN A 554 -12.03 -9.09 -3.60
C ASN A 554 -13.37 -8.39 -3.95
N ALA A 555 -14.44 -9.17 -4.13
CA ALA A 555 -15.82 -8.70 -4.22
C ALA A 555 -16.81 -9.86 -4.11
N SER A 556 -18.11 -9.59 -3.98
CA SER A 556 -19.11 -10.65 -3.89
C SER A 556 -19.15 -11.55 -5.14
N PRO A 557 -18.92 -12.87 -5.03
CA PRO A 557 -19.06 -13.81 -6.16
C PRO A 557 -20.54 -14.15 -6.44
N GLY A 558 -21.48 -13.66 -5.62
CA GLY A 558 -22.90 -13.99 -5.67
C GLY A 558 -23.34 -14.93 -4.53
N SER A 559 -24.63 -15.26 -4.51
CA SER A 559 -25.28 -16.01 -3.42
C SER A 559 -25.59 -17.49 -3.76
N GLN A 560 -25.02 -18.01 -4.84
CA GLN A 560 -25.19 -19.41 -5.29
C GLN A 560 -24.08 -20.30 -4.74
N SER A 561 -24.21 -21.63 -4.88
CA SER A 561 -23.11 -22.56 -4.57
C SER A 561 -21.94 -22.38 -5.53
N TRP A 562 -20.72 -22.70 -5.10
CA TRP A 562 -19.51 -22.50 -5.91
C TRP A 562 -19.59 -23.13 -7.32
N PRO A 563 -19.95 -24.42 -7.48
CA PRO A 563 -20.10 -25.01 -8.82
C PRO A 563 -21.17 -24.32 -9.67
N THR A 564 -22.24 -23.82 -9.03
CA THR A 564 -23.31 -23.09 -9.74
C THR A 564 -22.83 -21.72 -10.22
N ILE A 565 -21.99 -21.03 -9.43
CA ILE A 565 -21.37 -19.78 -9.84
C ILE A 565 -20.52 -20.00 -11.10
N LEU A 566 -19.64 -21.01 -11.08
CA LEU A 566 -18.77 -21.33 -12.24
C LEU A 566 -19.56 -21.78 -13.48
N LYS A 567 -20.67 -22.49 -13.28
CA LYS A 567 -21.58 -22.87 -14.37
C LYS A 567 -22.22 -21.66 -15.04
N ASN A 568 -22.72 -20.71 -14.25
CA ASN A 568 -23.54 -19.61 -14.74
C ASN A 568 -22.73 -18.38 -15.18
N ARG A 569 -21.50 -18.24 -14.69
CA ARG A 569 -20.65 -17.06 -14.96
C ARG A 569 -19.39 -17.52 -15.66
N PRO A 570 -19.25 -17.37 -16.99
CA PRO A 570 -18.01 -17.74 -17.69
C PRO A 570 -16.80 -16.92 -17.21
N LYS A 571 -15.60 -17.37 -17.55
CA LYS A 571 -14.37 -16.60 -17.32
C LYS A 571 -14.49 -15.19 -17.92
N GLY A 572 -13.96 -14.20 -17.22
CA GLY A 572 -14.10 -12.77 -17.52
C GLY A 572 -15.35 -12.14 -16.91
N SER A 573 -16.40 -12.92 -16.62
CA SER A 573 -17.64 -12.41 -16.02
C SER A 573 -17.68 -12.54 -14.49
N CYS A 574 -16.67 -13.15 -13.87
CA CYS A 574 -16.53 -13.25 -12.41
C CYS A 574 -15.07 -13.03 -11.98
N ALA A 575 -14.63 -11.77 -11.92
CA ALA A 575 -13.30 -11.43 -11.42
C ALA A 575 -13.00 -11.99 -10.00
N PRO A 576 -13.94 -11.99 -9.03
CA PRO A 576 -13.73 -12.63 -7.73
C PRO A 576 -13.49 -14.14 -7.81
N CYS A 577 -14.09 -14.80 -8.81
CA CYS A 577 -13.90 -16.23 -9.02
C CYS A 577 -12.49 -16.52 -9.54
N GLU A 578 -12.02 -15.75 -10.54
CA GLU A 578 -10.64 -15.83 -11.04
C GLU A 578 -9.64 -15.60 -9.92
N TYR A 579 -9.87 -14.55 -9.14
CA TYR A 579 -9.07 -14.19 -7.99
C TYR A 579 -8.92 -15.36 -6.99
N SER A 580 -10.04 -15.99 -6.62
CA SER A 580 -10.03 -17.11 -5.66
C SER A 580 -9.36 -18.37 -6.20
N ILE A 581 -9.58 -18.71 -7.47
CA ILE A 581 -8.91 -19.85 -8.12
C ILE A 581 -7.41 -19.60 -8.20
N ASP A 582 -7.00 -18.38 -8.55
CA ASP A 582 -5.59 -18.01 -8.65
C ASP A 582 -4.85 -18.12 -7.30
N VAL A 583 -5.43 -17.60 -6.21
CA VAL A 583 -4.84 -17.75 -4.86
C VAL A 583 -4.72 -19.22 -4.45
N ARG A 584 -5.78 -20.02 -4.66
CA ARG A 584 -5.85 -21.39 -4.14
C ARG A 584 -5.12 -22.40 -5.01
N ASN A 585 -5.24 -22.33 -6.33
CA ASN A 585 -4.89 -23.41 -7.24
C ASN A 585 -3.60 -23.17 -8.02
N SER A 586 -3.14 -21.92 -8.14
CA SER A 586 -1.91 -21.63 -8.89
C SER A 586 -0.70 -22.28 -8.20
N THR A 587 0.16 -22.94 -8.99
CA THR A 587 1.28 -23.75 -8.50
C THR A 587 2.43 -22.92 -7.92
N ASP A 588 2.53 -21.65 -8.32
CA ASP A 588 3.45 -20.64 -7.79
C ASP A 588 2.90 -19.95 -6.52
N LYS A 589 1.70 -20.32 -6.07
CA LYS A 589 1.01 -19.78 -4.89
C LYS A 589 0.65 -20.90 -3.93
N PHE A 590 -0.63 -21.08 -3.59
CA PHE A 590 -1.04 -22.09 -2.61
C PHE A 590 -1.03 -23.51 -3.21
N GLY A 591 -1.36 -23.68 -4.48
CA GLY A 591 -1.19 -24.94 -5.21
C GLY A 591 -2.10 -26.09 -4.78
N LEU A 592 -3.38 -25.84 -4.50
CA LEU A 592 -4.40 -26.89 -4.38
C LEU A 592 -4.76 -27.47 -5.76
N PRO A 593 -5.04 -28.79 -5.85
CA PRO A 593 -5.65 -29.37 -7.04
C PRO A 593 -6.92 -28.62 -7.44
N TYR A 594 -7.14 -28.46 -8.75
CA TYR A 594 -8.39 -27.93 -9.30
C TYR A 594 -9.52 -28.91 -9.03
N ARG A 595 -10.68 -28.40 -8.60
CA ARG A 595 -11.87 -29.23 -8.46
C ARG A 595 -12.64 -29.27 -9.78
N GLN A 596 -12.73 -30.46 -10.36
CA GLN A 596 -13.54 -30.76 -11.55
C GLN A 596 -14.84 -31.42 -11.11
N TYR A 597 -15.96 -30.75 -11.33
CA TYR A 597 -17.27 -31.27 -10.93
C TYR A 597 -17.87 -32.22 -11.98
N ILE A 598 -18.56 -33.24 -11.51
CA ILE A 598 -19.19 -34.28 -12.33
C ILE A 598 -20.68 -33.97 -12.42
N TRP A 599 -21.14 -33.55 -13.59
CA TRP A 599 -22.50 -33.10 -13.82
C TRP A 599 -23.31 -34.18 -14.51
N LYS A 600 -24.57 -34.33 -14.11
CA LYS A 600 -25.55 -35.09 -14.90
C LYS A 600 -25.85 -34.31 -16.18
N GLY A 601 -25.64 -34.94 -17.32
CA GLY A 601 -25.96 -34.37 -18.62
C GLY A 601 -27.39 -34.65 -19.07
N GLY A 602 -27.91 -35.82 -18.73
CA GLY A 602 -29.23 -36.31 -19.10
C GLY A 602 -29.32 -37.82 -18.87
N VAL A 603 -30.22 -38.46 -19.61
CA VAL A 603 -30.38 -39.92 -19.64
C VAL A 603 -29.90 -40.42 -21.00
N GLU A 604 -29.25 -41.58 -21.00
CA GLU A 604 -28.80 -42.28 -22.20
C GLU A 604 -30.01 -42.70 -23.07
N PRO A 605 -29.97 -42.44 -24.39
CA PRO A 605 -31.06 -42.83 -25.30
C PRO A 605 -31.13 -44.34 -25.46
N ASP A 606 -32.29 -44.84 -25.90
CA ASP A 606 -32.51 -46.28 -26.14
C ASP A 606 -31.63 -46.85 -27.25
N GLN A 607 -31.17 -45.99 -28.17
CA GLN A 607 -30.33 -46.36 -29.31
C GLN A 607 -29.12 -45.44 -29.47
N ILE A 608 -28.02 -45.99 -29.98
CA ILE A 608 -26.76 -45.31 -30.33
C ILE A 608 -26.31 -45.76 -31.73
N PRO A 609 -25.39 -45.07 -32.41
CA PRO A 609 -24.96 -45.44 -33.76
C PRO A 609 -24.11 -46.69 -33.68
N VAL A 610 -24.11 -47.44 -34.77
CA VAL A 610 -23.03 -48.35 -35.08
C VAL A 610 -21.88 -47.49 -35.62
N LEU A 611 -20.69 -47.61 -35.03
CA LEU A 611 -19.51 -46.90 -35.49
C LEU A 611 -18.66 -47.82 -36.36
N ASP A 612 -18.15 -47.31 -37.46
CA ASP A 612 -17.20 -48.00 -38.32
C ASP A 612 -15.80 -48.07 -37.69
N ALA A 613 -14.85 -48.70 -38.39
CA ALA A 613 -13.46 -48.83 -37.92
C ALA A 613 -12.73 -47.48 -37.73
N GLY A 614 -13.22 -46.40 -38.34
CA GLY A 614 -12.73 -45.03 -38.20
C GLY A 614 -13.42 -44.23 -37.09
N GLY A 615 -14.40 -44.83 -36.39
CA GLY A 615 -15.19 -44.16 -35.35
C GLY A 615 -16.24 -43.21 -35.89
N GLN A 616 -16.60 -43.30 -37.18
CA GLN A 616 -17.70 -42.55 -37.78
C GLN A 616 -18.99 -43.38 -37.77
N PRO A 617 -20.18 -42.76 -37.71
CA PRO A 617 -21.43 -43.49 -37.81
C PRO A 617 -21.53 -44.26 -39.14
N GLU A 618 -21.85 -45.55 -39.09
CA GLU A 618 -22.20 -46.33 -40.28
C GLU A 618 -23.53 -45.82 -40.86
N GLU A 619 -23.65 -45.77 -42.18
CA GLU A 619 -24.90 -45.43 -42.88
C GLU A 619 -25.60 -46.69 -43.41
N ASN A 620 -26.93 -46.68 -43.37
CA ASN A 620 -27.79 -47.62 -44.08
C ASN A 620 -27.75 -47.32 -45.59
N PRO A 621 -28.23 -48.24 -46.46
CA PRO A 621 -28.28 -48.01 -47.91
C PRO A 621 -29.11 -46.79 -48.36
N ASP A 622 -29.96 -46.27 -47.49
CA ASP A 622 -30.80 -45.08 -47.73
C ASP A 622 -30.16 -43.76 -47.23
N GLY A 623 -28.93 -43.82 -46.70
CA GLY A 623 -28.20 -42.68 -46.16
C GLY A 623 -28.55 -42.32 -44.71
N SER A 624 -29.46 -43.07 -44.05
CA SER A 624 -29.73 -42.87 -42.63
C SER A 624 -28.65 -43.51 -41.74
N ILE A 625 -28.36 -42.95 -40.56
CA ILE A 625 -27.39 -43.53 -39.63
C ILE A 625 -27.91 -44.87 -39.10
N LYS A 626 -27.05 -45.89 -39.14
CA LYS A 626 -27.34 -47.23 -38.60
C LYS A 626 -27.29 -47.23 -37.08
N MET A 627 -28.33 -47.77 -36.47
CA MET A 627 -28.58 -47.71 -35.03
C MET A 627 -28.50 -49.08 -34.37
N GLN A 628 -28.06 -49.13 -33.11
CA GLN A 628 -28.06 -50.31 -32.25
C GLN A 628 -28.60 -49.97 -30.86
N SER A 629 -29.14 -50.97 -30.16
CA SER A 629 -29.61 -50.81 -28.78
C SER A 629 -28.48 -50.32 -27.87
N ASN A 630 -28.75 -49.28 -27.07
CA ASN A 630 -27.78 -48.76 -26.12
C ASN A 630 -27.80 -49.62 -24.84
N PRO A 631 -26.72 -50.34 -24.49
CA PRO A 631 -26.68 -51.12 -23.26
C PRO A 631 -26.78 -50.26 -21.99
N LYS A 632 -26.61 -48.94 -22.10
CA LYS A 632 -26.78 -47.97 -21.03
C LYS A 632 -28.10 -47.22 -21.09
N ALA A 633 -29.04 -47.60 -21.96
CA ALA A 633 -30.36 -46.97 -22.05
C ALA A 633 -31.00 -46.79 -20.67
N GLY A 634 -31.55 -45.60 -20.41
CA GLY A 634 -32.16 -45.26 -19.12
C GLY A 634 -31.17 -44.93 -17.99
N GLN A 635 -29.86 -45.10 -18.19
CA GLN A 635 -28.84 -44.67 -17.23
C GLN A 635 -28.50 -43.20 -17.41
N ASP A 636 -28.03 -42.55 -16.34
CA ASP A 636 -27.55 -41.18 -16.45
C ASP A 636 -26.21 -41.13 -17.18
N TRP A 637 -26.07 -40.19 -18.12
CA TRP A 637 -24.75 -39.83 -18.66
C TRP A 637 -24.23 -38.58 -17.96
N CYS A 638 -22.91 -38.50 -17.80
CA CYS A 638 -22.25 -37.40 -17.10
C CYS A 638 -21.14 -36.77 -17.92
N PHE A 639 -20.78 -35.55 -17.52
CA PHE A 639 -19.66 -34.79 -18.09
C PHE A 639 -18.93 -34.03 -16.98
N ALA A 640 -17.68 -33.67 -17.25
CA ALA A 640 -16.82 -32.98 -16.29
C ALA A 640 -16.72 -31.48 -16.60
N TYR A 641 -16.98 -30.64 -15.61
CA TYR A 641 -16.75 -29.20 -15.70
C TYR A 641 -16.51 -28.61 -14.32
N GLY A 642 -15.39 -27.94 -14.11
CA GLY A 642 -15.12 -27.21 -12.88
C GLY A 642 -14.08 -26.11 -13.09
N GLU A 643 -13.26 -25.89 -12.06
CA GLU A 643 -12.36 -24.74 -12.00
C GLU A 643 -11.33 -24.73 -13.15
N ARG A 644 -10.86 -25.91 -13.56
CA ARG A 644 -9.89 -26.05 -14.66
C ARG A 644 -10.51 -25.75 -16.02
N GLU A 645 -11.69 -26.30 -16.33
CA GLU A 645 -12.40 -26.01 -17.57
C GLU A 645 -12.73 -24.52 -17.63
N TRP A 646 -13.18 -23.98 -16.50
CA TRP A 646 -13.57 -22.60 -16.34
C TRP A 646 -12.39 -21.63 -16.56
N ILE A 647 -11.23 -21.85 -15.92
CA ILE A 647 -10.06 -20.97 -16.09
C ILE A 647 -9.47 -21.04 -17.52
N ASN A 648 -9.73 -22.13 -18.23
CA ASN A 648 -9.39 -22.28 -19.65
C ASN A 648 -10.43 -21.65 -20.59
N GLY A 649 -11.43 -20.94 -20.05
CA GLY A 649 -12.44 -20.24 -20.83
C GLY A 649 -13.48 -21.16 -21.47
N LYS A 650 -13.56 -22.43 -21.08
CA LYS A 650 -14.60 -23.32 -21.58
C LYS A 650 -15.96 -22.89 -21.03
N ASN A 651 -16.98 -22.95 -21.89
CA ASN A 651 -18.36 -22.67 -21.50
C ASN A 651 -19.05 -23.96 -21.03
N TRP A 652 -19.75 -23.89 -19.90
CA TRP A 652 -20.45 -25.06 -19.34
C TRP A 652 -21.46 -25.69 -20.32
N THR A 653 -22.26 -24.85 -20.99
CA THR A 653 -23.27 -25.32 -21.96
C THR A 653 -22.59 -26.00 -23.13
N GLN A 654 -21.49 -25.45 -23.63
CA GLN A 654 -20.73 -26.07 -24.71
C GLN A 654 -20.17 -27.43 -24.28
N VAL A 655 -19.53 -27.50 -23.11
CA VAL A 655 -18.97 -28.78 -22.60
C VAL A 655 -20.07 -29.81 -22.39
N ARG A 656 -21.25 -29.41 -21.93
CA ARG A 656 -22.42 -30.29 -21.85
C ARG A 656 -22.86 -30.76 -23.22
N THR A 657 -23.03 -29.85 -24.17
CA THR A 657 -23.46 -30.17 -25.53
C THR A 657 -22.47 -31.11 -26.21
N ASP A 658 -21.16 -30.87 -26.08
CA ASP A 658 -20.11 -31.71 -26.64
C ASP A 658 -20.12 -33.13 -26.07
N ALA A 659 -20.42 -33.27 -24.77
CA ALA A 659 -20.51 -34.55 -24.09
C ALA A 659 -21.86 -35.27 -24.31
N ALA A 660 -22.84 -34.58 -24.87
CA ALA A 660 -24.18 -35.11 -25.10
C ALA A 660 -24.16 -36.19 -26.19
N PRO A 661 -25.04 -37.20 -26.07
CA PRO A 661 -25.20 -38.22 -27.10
C PRO A 661 -25.72 -37.67 -28.41
N LEU A 662 -26.51 -36.59 -28.37
CA LEU A 662 -27.18 -36.02 -29.54
C LEU A 662 -26.69 -34.59 -29.78
N ASP A 663 -26.72 -34.15 -31.03
CA ASP A 663 -26.55 -32.76 -31.44
C ASP A 663 -27.87 -31.97 -31.35
N GLU A 664 -27.88 -30.75 -31.89
CA GLU A 664 -29.05 -29.87 -31.86
C GLU A 664 -30.21 -30.31 -32.77
N ASN A 665 -29.94 -31.15 -33.76
CA ASN A 665 -30.94 -31.72 -34.66
C ASN A 665 -31.53 -33.04 -34.12
N GLY A 666 -30.98 -33.54 -33.01
CA GLY A 666 -31.31 -34.85 -32.45
C GLY A 666 -30.51 -35.98 -33.10
N ASP A 667 -29.53 -35.66 -33.95
CA ASP A 667 -28.66 -36.63 -34.58
C ASP A 667 -27.54 -37.04 -33.62
N ILE A 668 -27.12 -38.30 -33.68
CA ILE A 668 -26.08 -38.77 -32.78
C ILE A 668 -24.70 -38.32 -33.25
N LYS A 669 -23.86 -37.91 -32.30
CA LYS A 669 -22.49 -37.48 -32.54
C LYS A 669 -21.45 -38.18 -31.65
N SER A 670 -20.18 -38.00 -31.99
CA SER A 670 -19.05 -38.35 -31.12
C SER A 670 -19.09 -37.51 -29.84
N ARG A 671 -18.99 -38.18 -28.69
CA ARG A 671 -19.18 -37.56 -27.37
C ARG A 671 -17.85 -37.10 -26.78
N ILE A 672 -17.53 -35.81 -26.93
CA ILE A 672 -16.30 -35.24 -26.38
C ILE A 672 -16.55 -34.82 -24.93
N GLY A 673 -15.83 -35.42 -23.99
CA GLY A 673 -15.93 -35.07 -22.55
C GLY A 673 -17.01 -35.82 -21.76
N ASN A 674 -17.65 -36.82 -22.37
CA ASN A 674 -18.50 -37.77 -21.65
C ASN A 674 -17.65 -38.61 -20.69
N ILE A 675 -18.15 -38.80 -19.47
CA ILE A 675 -17.48 -39.57 -18.42
C ILE A 675 -18.47 -40.42 -17.63
N ALA A 676 -17.94 -41.41 -16.90
CA ALA A 676 -18.72 -42.15 -15.92
C ALA A 676 -19.27 -41.20 -14.83
N CYS A 677 -20.51 -41.46 -14.40
CA CYS A 677 -21.16 -40.72 -13.32
C CYS A 677 -20.65 -41.07 -11.91
N SER A 678 -19.68 -42.00 -11.80
CA SER A 678 -19.13 -42.56 -10.57
C SER A 678 -17.65 -42.90 -10.73
#